data_AF-A0A7R9JUD1-F1
#
_entry.id   AF-A0A7R9JUD1-F1
#
_cell.length_a   1.000
_cell.length_b   1.000
_cell.length_c   1.000
_cell.angle_alpha   90.00
_cell.angle_beta   90.00
_cell.angle_gamma   90.00
#
_symmetry.space_group_name_H-M   'P 1'
#
loop_
_entity.id
_entity.type
_entity.pdbx_description
1 polymer ?
#
loop_
_entity_poly.entity_id
_entity_poly.type
_entity_poly.pdbx_seq_one_letter_code
_entity_poly.pdbx_strand_id
1 'polypeptide(L)'
;MSWQPRRLALATTQSAFKARLAKHREFQRALSGKQATYDATMKAGKALKERAPKTDEVPLKQMLADLKNKWTTVCTKSVDRQRKLEEALLFSGQFKDAVQALLEWLQKVEKVLGEEGPVHGDLDTVISLVEQHKTFEEDLHSRSAQMESVQRTGRDLEAKATAADAATIRAQLSELSGLWDKVTMLSNRKTDRLEDALKEAEQLHKSVHMLLEWLSDAEMKLRFAGPLPEDEQETRNHLAEHEKFMREMADKAREKDATIELAQRILAKAHPDGATVIKHWITIIQSRWEEVFTWGSQREQRLTEHLRSLRDLEGLLEELLAWLAGLEGNLIALETEPLPDDLKTLEGLITDHREFMENTSKRQVEVDSVCKSRQVKQPPTTQATQSSKDRKLSKPKTSTPSKDQQDKDRGSSPEHDIPTRKSSMKPSSSEVSLGPSSRKGSRVSPGREKAPELPHIGPRFAARGSKGAEPQFRNPRVKLLWDRWRNVWMLAWERQRRLQEKYNYLLELEKVKNFSWDDWRKRFLKFMNHKKSRLTDLFRKMDKNNDGLIPREDFIDGIMRTKFDTSRLEMNAVADLFDRNGEGLIDWQEFIAALRPDWEEKKVPVEADKIHDEVKRLVMLCTCRQKFRVFQVGEGKYRFGDSQKLRLVRILRSTVMVRVGGGWVALDEFLVKNDPCRGEYSSPYFHYPAVLLVLE
;
A
#
# COMPACT_ATOMS: atom_id res chain seq x y z
N MET A 1 14.02 -72.13 30.44
CA MET A 1 14.48 -72.84 31.65
C MET A 1 15.37 -74.01 31.23
N SER A 2 16.67 -74.02 31.56
CA SER A 2 17.57 -75.15 31.21
C SER A 2 18.97 -75.13 31.87
N TRP A 3 19.25 -74.21 32.80
CA TRP A 3 20.64 -73.92 33.23
C TRP A 3 21.25 -74.84 34.29
N GLN A 4 20.43 -75.57 35.07
CA GLN A 4 20.92 -76.37 36.19
C GLN A 4 21.86 -77.53 35.78
N PRO A 5 21.62 -78.31 34.71
CA PRO A 5 22.49 -79.44 34.36
C PRO A 5 23.94 -79.07 34.05
N ARG A 6 24.19 -77.92 33.40
CA ARG A 6 25.54 -77.55 32.93
C ARG A 6 26.46 -77.05 34.06
N ARG A 7 25.92 -76.36 35.07
CA ARG A 7 26.71 -75.90 36.24
C ARG A 7 27.27 -77.06 37.08
N LEU A 8 26.64 -78.24 37.07
CA LEU A 8 27.19 -79.42 37.76
C LEU A 8 28.42 -80.01 37.04
N ALA A 9 28.48 -79.97 35.71
CA ALA A 9 29.46 -80.75 34.95
C ALA A 9 30.92 -80.29 35.15
N LEU A 10 31.18 -78.98 35.25
CA LEU A 10 32.51 -78.47 35.64
C LEU A 10 32.83 -78.65 37.13
N ALA A 11 31.82 -78.86 37.98
CA ALA A 11 32.06 -79.35 39.33
C ALA A 11 32.46 -80.85 39.31
N THR A 12 31.97 -81.63 38.34
CA THR A 12 32.41 -83.02 38.11
C THR A 12 33.87 -83.10 37.65
N THR A 13 34.31 -82.30 36.67
CA THR A 13 35.73 -82.31 36.24
C THR A 13 36.67 -81.89 37.38
N GLN A 14 36.34 -80.81 38.08
CA GLN A 14 37.15 -80.31 39.21
C GLN A 14 37.12 -81.26 40.41
N SER A 15 36.00 -81.93 40.69
CA SER A 15 35.94 -82.97 41.74
C SER A 15 36.65 -84.26 41.34
N ALA A 16 36.68 -84.63 40.06
CA ALA A 16 37.49 -85.75 39.56
C ALA A 16 38.99 -85.49 39.74
N PHE A 17 39.48 -84.26 39.48
CA PHE A 17 40.86 -83.88 39.80
C PHE A 17 41.13 -83.87 41.32
N LYS A 18 40.22 -83.31 42.14
CA LYS A 18 40.32 -83.34 43.61
C LYS A 18 40.36 -84.78 44.16
N ALA A 19 39.53 -85.68 43.65
CA ALA A 19 39.48 -87.09 44.06
C ALA A 19 40.71 -87.89 43.59
N ARG A 20 41.21 -87.63 42.37
CA ARG A 20 42.48 -88.18 41.87
C ARG A 20 43.66 -87.72 42.71
N LEU A 21 43.69 -86.45 43.11
CA LEU A 21 44.71 -85.89 44.01
C LEU A 21 44.61 -86.49 45.43
N ALA A 22 43.41 -86.69 45.96
CA ALA A 22 43.20 -87.36 47.25
C ALA A 22 43.77 -88.80 47.24
N LYS A 23 43.40 -89.62 46.25
CA LYS A 23 43.95 -90.97 46.06
C LYS A 23 45.47 -90.97 45.82
N HIS A 24 46.01 -89.96 45.14
CA HIS A 24 47.46 -89.82 44.97
C HIS A 24 48.17 -89.47 46.28
N ARG A 25 47.58 -88.61 47.12
CA ARG A 25 48.07 -88.32 48.48
C ARG A 25 47.96 -89.52 49.44
N GLU A 26 47.06 -90.47 49.18
CA GLU A 26 47.02 -91.78 49.87
C GLU A 26 48.17 -92.69 49.40
N PHE A 27 48.39 -92.78 48.09
CA PHE A 27 49.54 -93.50 47.52
C PHE A 27 50.87 -92.93 48.02
N GLN A 28 51.02 -91.60 48.11
CA GLN A 28 52.21 -90.97 48.69
C GLN A 28 52.42 -91.30 50.17
N ARG A 29 51.35 -91.35 50.98
CA ARG A 29 51.42 -91.81 52.38
C ARG A 29 51.88 -93.27 52.46
N ALA A 30 51.32 -94.15 51.62
CA ALA A 30 51.72 -95.56 51.57
C ALA A 30 53.17 -95.76 51.08
N LEU A 31 53.61 -94.97 50.09
CA LEU A 31 54.98 -95.00 49.57
C LEU A 31 55.98 -94.49 50.63
N SER A 32 55.68 -93.37 51.30
CA SER A 32 56.47 -92.86 52.42
C SER A 32 56.62 -93.89 53.54
N GLY A 33 55.52 -94.59 53.88
CA GLY A 33 55.54 -95.71 54.84
C GLY A 33 56.42 -96.91 54.45
N LYS A 34 56.89 -97.01 53.20
CA LYS A 34 57.85 -98.03 52.74
C LYS A 34 59.31 -97.56 52.76
N GLN A 35 59.59 -96.28 52.98
CA GLN A 35 60.96 -95.72 53.05
C GLN A 35 61.83 -96.47 54.06
N ALA A 36 61.33 -96.68 55.29
CA ALA A 36 62.05 -97.41 56.33
C ALA A 36 62.35 -98.88 55.94
N THR A 37 61.46 -99.53 55.18
CA THR A 37 61.70 -100.89 54.65
C THR A 37 62.81 -100.86 53.59
N TYR A 38 62.76 -99.90 52.66
CA TYR A 38 63.80 -99.71 51.64
C TYR A 38 65.17 -99.44 52.29
N ASP A 39 65.26 -98.55 53.28
CA ASP A 39 66.53 -98.23 53.94
C ASP A 39 67.09 -99.43 54.72
N ALA A 40 66.22 -100.22 55.38
CA ALA A 40 66.61 -101.47 56.01
C ALA A 40 67.13 -102.50 55.00
N THR A 41 66.45 -102.70 53.87
CA THR A 41 66.90 -103.59 52.79
C THR A 41 68.23 -103.13 52.18
N MET A 42 68.40 -101.83 51.94
CA MET A 42 69.65 -101.26 51.44
C MET A 42 70.80 -101.40 52.45
N LYS A 43 70.54 -101.26 53.76
CA LYS A 43 71.53 -101.50 54.81
C LYS A 43 71.94 -102.98 54.88
N ALA A 44 70.95 -103.88 54.86
CA ALA A 44 71.19 -105.32 54.88
C ALA A 44 71.97 -105.80 53.64
N GLY A 45 71.56 -105.36 52.45
CA GLY A 45 72.24 -105.74 51.20
C GLY A 45 73.66 -105.18 51.07
N LYS A 46 73.95 -103.98 51.60
CA LYS A 46 75.34 -103.47 51.71
C LYS A 46 76.21 -104.40 52.57
N ALA A 47 75.72 -104.76 53.77
CA ALA A 47 76.42 -105.65 54.69
C ALA A 47 76.57 -107.08 54.13
N LEU A 48 75.62 -107.56 53.32
CA LEU A 48 75.73 -108.81 52.58
C LEU A 48 76.84 -108.73 51.52
N LYS A 49 76.84 -107.65 50.71
CA LYS A 49 77.86 -107.36 49.69
C LYS A 49 79.27 -107.20 50.28
N GLU A 50 79.39 -106.77 51.54
CA GLU A 50 80.67 -106.69 52.28
C GLU A 50 81.16 -108.05 52.83
N ARG A 51 80.32 -109.08 52.83
CA ARG A 51 80.62 -110.43 53.36
C ARG A 51 80.62 -111.52 52.29
N ALA A 52 80.22 -111.20 51.06
CA ALA A 52 80.07 -112.15 49.97
C ALA A 52 81.41 -112.46 49.26
N PRO A 53 81.53 -113.63 48.60
CA PRO A 53 82.66 -113.93 47.71
C PRO A 53 82.79 -112.91 46.56
N LYS A 54 84.00 -112.79 45.99
CA LYS A 54 84.29 -111.85 44.89
C LYS A 54 83.45 -112.08 43.62
N THR A 55 82.92 -113.28 43.42
CA THR A 55 81.97 -113.62 42.35
C THR A 55 80.63 -112.90 42.49
N ASP A 56 80.17 -112.72 43.73
CA ASP A 56 78.79 -112.33 44.05
C ASP A 56 78.68 -110.82 44.31
N GLU A 57 79.81 -110.15 44.56
CA GLU A 57 79.88 -108.72 44.82
C GLU A 57 79.35 -107.89 43.63
N VAL A 58 79.55 -108.34 42.38
CA VAL A 58 79.06 -107.65 41.18
C VAL A 58 77.54 -107.79 41.01
N PRO A 59 76.93 -109.00 41.06
CA PRO A 59 75.48 -109.16 41.16
C PRO A 59 74.85 -108.35 42.30
N LEU A 60 75.42 -108.37 43.51
CA LEU A 60 74.88 -107.64 44.65
C LEU A 60 74.98 -106.11 44.48
N LYS A 61 76.06 -105.60 43.87
CA LYS A 61 76.16 -104.19 43.45
C LYS A 61 75.07 -103.83 42.44
N GLN A 62 74.82 -104.68 41.44
CA GLN A 62 73.76 -104.47 40.44
C GLN A 62 72.37 -104.48 41.09
N MET A 63 72.04 -105.46 41.93
CA MET A 63 70.74 -105.53 42.62
C MET A 63 70.48 -104.32 43.53
N LEU A 64 71.50 -103.83 44.25
CA LEU A 64 71.41 -102.61 45.06
C LEU A 64 71.26 -101.34 44.23
N ALA A 65 71.98 -101.24 43.10
CA ALA A 65 71.82 -100.14 42.15
C ALA A 65 70.41 -100.14 41.54
N ASP A 66 69.91 -101.31 41.13
CA ASP A 66 68.56 -101.51 40.61
C ASP A 66 67.48 -101.12 41.62
N LEU A 67 67.60 -101.55 42.88
CA LEU A 67 66.66 -101.21 43.95
C LEU A 67 66.67 -99.70 44.22
N LYS A 68 67.85 -99.08 44.31
CA LYS A 68 67.99 -97.62 44.44
C LYS A 68 67.35 -96.89 43.24
N ASN A 69 67.67 -97.30 42.02
CA ASN A 69 67.16 -96.68 40.79
C ASN A 69 65.64 -96.78 40.70
N LYS A 70 65.06 -97.95 41.02
CA LYS A 70 63.62 -98.18 41.05
C LYS A 70 62.94 -97.35 42.15
N TRP A 71 63.54 -97.27 43.35
CA TRP A 71 63.04 -96.44 44.45
C TRP A 71 63.05 -94.94 44.13
N THR A 72 64.20 -94.40 43.69
CA THR A 72 64.29 -93.00 43.28
C THR A 72 63.32 -92.69 42.13
N THR A 73 63.21 -93.59 41.14
CA THR A 73 62.28 -93.43 40.01
C THR A 73 60.82 -93.36 40.46
N VAL A 74 60.35 -94.22 41.39
CA VAL A 74 58.95 -94.17 41.85
C VAL A 74 58.69 -92.94 42.71
N CYS A 75 59.65 -92.51 43.54
CA CYS A 75 59.54 -91.29 44.34
C CYS A 75 59.47 -90.04 43.44
N THR A 76 60.37 -89.87 42.47
CA THR A 76 60.34 -88.76 41.50
C THR A 76 59.04 -88.76 40.69
N LYS A 77 58.64 -89.91 40.12
CA LYS A 77 57.36 -90.03 39.38
C LYS A 77 56.14 -89.75 40.26
N SER A 78 56.20 -90.02 41.56
CA SER A 78 55.12 -89.70 42.51
C SER A 78 55.02 -88.19 42.78
N VAL A 79 56.14 -87.49 42.98
CA VAL A 79 56.16 -86.03 43.14
C VAL A 79 55.72 -85.32 41.85
N ASP A 80 56.23 -85.72 40.68
CA ASP A 80 55.80 -85.17 39.39
C ASP A 80 54.31 -85.40 39.13
N ARG A 81 53.76 -86.56 39.56
CA ARG A 81 52.33 -86.85 39.42
C ARG A 81 51.47 -86.01 40.36
N GLN A 82 51.94 -85.69 41.58
CA GLN A 82 51.23 -84.75 42.45
C GLN A 82 51.22 -83.36 41.82
N ARG A 83 52.39 -82.84 41.44
CA ARG A 83 52.55 -81.52 40.82
C ARG A 83 51.65 -81.35 39.60
N LYS A 84 51.65 -82.31 38.68
CA LYS A 84 50.79 -82.29 37.48
C LYS A 84 49.29 -82.36 37.79
N LEU A 85 48.88 -82.99 38.89
CA LEU A 85 47.48 -83.00 39.34
C LEU A 85 47.07 -81.67 39.99
N GLU A 86 47.99 -80.99 40.68
CA GLU A 86 47.75 -79.69 41.31
C GLU A 86 47.80 -78.54 40.27
N GLU A 87 48.73 -78.58 39.31
CA GLU A 87 48.77 -77.74 38.11
C GLU A 87 47.46 -77.89 37.30
N ALA A 88 47.03 -79.13 36.97
CA ALA A 88 45.80 -79.36 36.22
C ALA A 88 44.53 -78.91 36.98
N LEU A 89 44.51 -79.04 38.31
CA LEU A 89 43.39 -78.56 39.15
C LEU A 89 43.28 -77.03 39.13
N LEU A 90 44.42 -76.32 39.14
CA LEU A 90 44.47 -74.86 39.02
C LEU A 90 43.98 -74.39 37.65
N PHE A 91 44.55 -74.93 36.56
CA PHE A 91 44.13 -74.59 35.20
C PHE A 91 42.65 -74.93 34.94
N SER A 92 42.15 -76.05 35.46
CA SER A 92 40.71 -76.41 35.37
C SER A 92 39.80 -75.44 36.14
N GLY A 93 40.30 -74.76 37.17
CA GLY A 93 39.57 -73.66 37.85
C GLY A 93 39.56 -72.39 37.00
N GLN A 94 40.75 -71.91 36.62
CA GLN A 94 40.89 -70.71 35.78
C GLN A 94 40.11 -70.81 34.46
N PHE A 95 40.16 -71.97 33.80
CA PHE A 95 39.38 -72.25 32.59
C PHE A 95 37.87 -72.15 32.85
N LYS A 96 37.35 -72.76 33.92
CA LYS A 96 35.92 -72.69 34.28
C LYS A 96 35.47 -71.25 34.45
N ASP A 97 36.23 -70.47 35.22
CA ASP A 97 35.81 -69.13 35.62
C ASP A 97 35.92 -68.16 34.42
N ALA A 98 36.92 -68.32 33.56
CA ALA A 98 37.04 -67.58 32.29
C ALA A 98 35.94 -67.96 31.27
N VAL A 99 35.60 -69.25 31.12
CA VAL A 99 34.48 -69.69 30.28
C VAL A 99 33.16 -69.10 30.78
N GLN A 100 32.91 -69.12 32.10
CA GLN A 100 31.68 -68.56 32.66
C GLN A 100 31.58 -67.05 32.42
N ALA A 101 32.67 -66.30 32.63
CA ALA A 101 32.70 -64.85 32.41
C ALA A 101 32.50 -64.48 30.93
N LEU A 102 33.10 -65.22 29.98
CA LEU A 102 32.88 -64.99 28.55
C LEU A 102 31.46 -65.38 28.12
N LEU A 103 30.89 -66.48 28.62
CA LEU A 103 29.50 -66.86 28.33
C LEU A 103 28.50 -65.81 28.83
N GLU A 104 28.66 -65.31 30.07
CA GLU A 104 27.77 -64.31 30.64
C GLU A 104 27.87 -62.95 29.90
N TRP A 105 29.07 -62.56 29.44
CA TRP A 105 29.24 -61.38 28.59
C TRP A 105 28.66 -61.58 27.19
N LEU A 106 28.98 -62.68 26.51
CA LEU A 106 28.48 -62.98 25.16
C LEU A 106 26.95 -63.04 25.13
N GLN A 107 26.29 -63.63 26.13
CA GLN A 107 24.83 -63.71 26.19
C GLN A 107 24.18 -62.34 26.48
N LYS A 108 24.84 -61.47 27.27
CA LYS A 108 24.38 -60.09 27.44
C LYS A 108 24.46 -59.31 26.12
N VAL A 109 25.57 -59.46 25.39
CA VAL A 109 25.82 -58.79 24.10
C VAL A 109 24.91 -59.33 23.00
N GLU A 110 24.76 -60.65 22.89
CA GLU A 110 23.90 -61.33 21.91
C GLU A 110 22.44 -60.89 22.05
N LYS A 111 21.94 -60.69 23.27
CA LYS A 111 20.62 -60.09 23.50
C LYS A 111 20.54 -58.64 22.99
N VAL A 112 21.52 -57.80 23.33
CA VAL A 112 21.52 -56.37 22.94
C VAL A 112 21.67 -56.17 21.43
N LEU A 113 22.48 -56.99 20.75
CA LEU A 113 22.60 -56.95 19.29
C LEU A 113 21.43 -57.64 18.56
N GLY A 114 20.74 -58.57 19.22
CA GLY A 114 19.52 -59.19 18.70
C GLY A 114 18.28 -58.30 18.77
N GLU A 115 18.30 -57.24 19.58
CA GLU A 115 17.27 -56.19 19.62
C GLU A 115 17.50 -55.20 18.46
N GLU A 116 16.93 -55.51 17.28
CA GLU A 116 17.08 -54.68 16.07
C GLU A 116 16.32 -53.34 16.15
N GLY A 117 16.87 -52.40 16.93
CA GLY A 117 16.40 -51.02 17.01
C GLY A 117 16.64 -50.20 15.73
N PRO A 118 16.03 -48.99 15.64
CA PRO A 118 16.25 -48.06 14.54
C PRO A 118 17.68 -47.50 14.59
N VAL A 119 18.28 -47.34 13.41
CA VAL A 119 19.68 -46.88 13.24
C VAL A 119 19.83 -45.68 12.29
N HIS A 120 18.72 -45.22 11.69
CA HIS A 120 18.71 -44.06 10.80
C HIS A 120 18.31 -42.80 11.58
N GLY A 121 18.51 -41.62 11.01
CA GLY A 121 18.22 -40.35 11.68
C GLY A 121 18.74 -39.17 10.89
N ASP A 122 18.88 -38.02 11.55
CA ASP A 122 19.76 -36.97 11.07
C ASP A 122 21.24 -37.41 11.16
N LEU A 123 22.12 -36.63 10.56
CA LEU A 123 23.54 -36.94 10.45
C LEU A 123 24.24 -37.06 11.82
N ASP A 124 23.94 -36.17 12.77
CA ASP A 124 24.61 -36.16 14.08
C ASP A 124 24.17 -37.36 14.94
N THR A 125 22.87 -37.70 14.90
CA THR A 125 22.36 -38.93 15.54
C THR A 125 23.00 -40.18 14.96
N VAL A 126 23.11 -40.29 13.63
CA VAL A 126 23.70 -41.49 12.99
C VAL A 126 25.21 -41.59 13.28
N ILE A 127 25.96 -40.50 13.23
CA ILE A 127 27.38 -40.47 13.62
C ILE A 127 27.56 -40.93 15.08
N SER A 128 26.69 -40.47 15.99
CA SER A 128 26.70 -40.91 17.40
C SER A 128 26.46 -42.42 17.54
N LEU A 129 25.53 -42.99 16.77
CA LEU A 129 25.26 -44.43 16.77
C LEU A 129 26.40 -45.27 16.15
N VAL A 130 27.09 -44.74 15.13
CA VAL A 130 28.29 -45.33 14.52
C VAL A 130 29.42 -45.40 15.55
N GLU A 131 29.77 -44.28 16.20
CA GLU A 131 30.88 -44.23 17.16
C GLU A 131 30.59 -45.10 18.41
N GLN A 132 29.33 -45.13 18.88
CA GLN A 132 28.88 -46.05 19.93
C GLN A 132 29.04 -47.53 19.52
N HIS A 133 28.80 -47.88 18.25
CA HIS A 133 28.97 -49.26 17.80
C HIS A 133 30.45 -49.63 17.63
N LYS A 134 31.26 -48.72 17.08
CA LYS A 134 32.71 -48.86 16.92
C LYS A 134 33.44 -49.08 18.25
N THR A 135 33.09 -48.35 19.32
CA THR A 135 33.65 -48.62 20.66
C THR A 135 33.28 -50.01 21.19
N PHE A 136 32.12 -50.56 20.81
CA PHE A 136 31.79 -51.96 21.10
C PHE A 136 32.60 -52.95 20.24
N GLU A 137 32.90 -52.63 18.97
CA GLU A 137 33.76 -53.47 18.12
C GLU A 137 35.21 -53.51 18.64
N GLU A 138 35.72 -52.41 19.20
CA GLU A 138 36.99 -52.36 19.93
C GLU A 138 36.94 -53.25 21.20
N ASP A 139 35.85 -53.18 21.98
CA ASP A 139 35.65 -54.02 23.17
C ASP A 139 35.57 -55.52 22.81
N LEU A 140 34.90 -55.88 21.70
CA LEU A 140 34.85 -57.22 21.13
C LEU A 140 36.23 -57.69 20.64
N HIS A 141 36.97 -56.84 19.91
CA HIS A 141 38.31 -57.16 19.43
C HIS A 141 39.27 -57.44 20.60
N SER A 142 39.24 -56.61 21.65
CA SER A 142 40.08 -56.79 22.86
C SER A 142 39.88 -58.15 23.55
N ARG A 143 38.68 -58.72 23.46
CA ARG A 143 38.30 -60.01 24.05
C ARG A 143 38.67 -61.21 23.17
N SER A 144 39.04 -60.99 21.91
CA SER A 144 39.44 -62.07 20.99
C SER A 144 40.64 -62.88 21.53
N ALA A 145 41.65 -62.19 22.08
CA ALA A 145 42.79 -62.84 22.72
C ALA A 145 42.41 -63.67 23.97
N GLN A 146 41.35 -63.27 24.68
CA GLN A 146 40.82 -64.03 25.82
C GLN A 146 40.09 -65.29 25.33
N MET A 147 39.28 -65.16 24.27
CA MET A 147 38.60 -66.27 23.61
C MET A 147 39.60 -67.31 23.06
N GLU A 148 40.66 -66.89 22.37
CA GLU A 148 41.75 -67.77 21.95
C GLU A 148 42.41 -68.49 23.12
N SER A 149 42.73 -67.77 24.20
CA SER A 149 43.40 -68.31 25.38
C SER A 149 42.55 -69.38 26.07
N VAL A 150 41.23 -69.15 26.15
CA VAL A 150 40.26 -70.11 26.67
C VAL A 150 40.12 -71.33 25.76
N GLN A 151 40.03 -71.13 24.43
CA GLN A 151 40.01 -72.24 23.46
C GLN A 151 41.28 -73.11 23.55
N ARG A 152 42.45 -72.48 23.63
CA ARG A 152 43.75 -73.17 23.78
C ARG A 152 43.81 -73.96 25.09
N THR A 153 43.50 -73.32 26.21
CA THR A 153 43.49 -73.94 27.55
C THR A 153 42.49 -75.09 27.64
N GLY A 154 41.31 -74.94 27.03
CA GLY A 154 40.28 -75.97 27.01
C GLY A 154 40.70 -77.23 26.26
N ARG A 155 41.27 -77.10 25.05
CA ARG A 155 41.84 -78.24 24.30
C ARG A 155 42.98 -78.92 25.07
N ASP A 156 43.80 -78.12 25.76
CA ASP A 156 44.90 -78.62 26.59
C ASP A 156 44.42 -79.37 27.85
N LEU A 157 43.25 -79.04 28.37
CA LEU A 157 42.58 -79.79 29.46
C LEU A 157 41.86 -81.02 28.93
N GLU A 158 41.16 -80.92 27.79
CA GLU A 158 40.47 -82.01 27.10
C GLU A 158 41.39 -83.21 26.86
N ALA A 159 42.59 -82.96 26.33
CA ALA A 159 43.61 -83.98 26.07
C ALA A 159 44.15 -84.70 27.32
N LYS A 160 43.85 -84.17 28.53
CA LYS A 160 44.31 -84.68 29.84
C LYS A 160 43.15 -85.20 30.72
N ALA A 161 41.92 -85.10 30.26
CA ALA A 161 40.69 -85.40 31.02
C ALA A 161 40.25 -86.88 30.87
N THR A 162 39.12 -87.29 31.49
CA THR A 162 38.46 -88.56 31.09
C THR A 162 37.63 -88.36 29.82
N ALA A 163 37.18 -89.45 29.18
CA ALA A 163 36.31 -89.36 28.00
C ALA A 163 35.01 -88.56 28.25
N ALA A 164 34.42 -88.66 29.45
CA ALA A 164 33.24 -87.90 29.84
C ALA A 164 33.55 -86.42 30.09
N ASP A 165 34.62 -86.14 30.85
CA ASP A 165 35.09 -84.77 31.11
C ASP A 165 35.46 -84.05 29.80
N ALA A 166 36.17 -84.74 28.89
CA ALA A 166 36.57 -84.23 27.58
C ALA A 166 35.35 -83.92 26.69
N ALA A 167 34.31 -84.79 26.72
CA ALA A 167 33.06 -84.51 26.02
C ALA A 167 32.34 -83.28 26.59
N THR A 168 32.36 -83.07 27.91
CA THR A 168 31.85 -81.84 28.55
C THR A 168 32.64 -80.60 28.11
N ILE A 169 33.99 -80.65 28.15
CA ILE A 169 34.85 -79.52 27.76
C ILE A 169 34.62 -79.16 26.28
N ARG A 170 34.58 -80.14 25.37
CA ARG A 170 34.23 -79.91 23.96
C ARG A 170 32.87 -79.22 23.79
N ALA A 171 31.85 -79.68 24.51
CA ALA A 171 30.50 -79.10 24.42
C ALA A 171 30.48 -77.62 24.84
N GLN A 172 31.25 -77.25 25.87
CA GLN A 172 31.35 -75.85 26.32
C GLN A 172 32.21 -74.99 25.41
N LEU A 173 33.32 -75.51 24.86
CA LEU A 173 34.11 -74.81 23.85
C LEU A 173 33.33 -74.57 22.56
N SER A 174 32.45 -75.51 22.18
CA SER A 174 31.56 -75.40 21.03
C SER A 174 30.40 -74.42 21.28
N GLU A 175 29.83 -74.40 22.49
CA GLU A 175 28.83 -73.39 22.91
C GLU A 175 29.42 -71.99 22.94
N LEU A 176 30.64 -71.84 23.46
CA LEU A 176 31.36 -70.57 23.51
C LEU A 176 31.73 -70.08 22.09
N SER A 177 32.18 -70.97 21.20
CA SER A 177 32.42 -70.61 19.78
C SER A 177 31.12 -70.18 19.12
N GLY A 178 30.07 -71.00 19.16
CA GLY A 178 28.81 -70.68 18.49
C GLY A 178 28.16 -69.36 18.96
N LEU A 179 28.35 -68.98 20.23
CA LEU A 179 27.93 -67.67 20.74
C LEU A 179 28.86 -66.53 20.29
N TRP A 180 30.18 -66.75 20.26
CA TRP A 180 31.14 -65.79 19.70
C TRP A 180 30.87 -65.52 18.21
N ASP A 181 30.79 -66.57 17.41
CA ASP A 181 30.53 -66.54 15.97
C ASP A 181 29.18 -65.84 15.67
N LYS A 182 28.16 -66.08 16.51
CA LYS A 182 26.87 -65.37 16.43
C LYS A 182 26.99 -63.88 16.80
N VAL A 183 27.73 -63.53 17.85
CA VAL A 183 27.95 -62.13 18.25
C VAL A 183 28.72 -61.36 17.18
N THR A 184 29.78 -61.94 16.59
CA THR A 184 30.50 -61.31 15.47
C THR A 184 29.59 -61.13 14.25
N MET A 185 28.78 -62.13 13.89
CA MET A 185 27.81 -62.00 12.78
C MET A 185 26.77 -60.90 13.04
N LEU A 186 26.24 -60.81 14.26
CA LEU A 186 25.30 -59.73 14.63
C LEU A 186 25.97 -58.36 14.71
N SER A 187 27.25 -58.28 15.08
CA SER A 187 28.03 -57.04 15.04
C SER A 187 28.16 -56.55 13.60
N ASN A 188 28.72 -57.37 12.71
CA ASN A 188 28.93 -57.00 11.31
C ASN A 188 27.62 -56.57 10.63
N ARG A 189 26.51 -57.32 10.85
CA ARG A 189 25.17 -56.95 10.36
C ARG A 189 24.72 -55.56 10.86
N LYS A 190 25.08 -55.17 12.08
CA LYS A 190 24.78 -53.84 12.62
C LYS A 190 25.71 -52.78 12.03
N THR A 191 26.99 -53.10 11.78
CA THR A 191 27.94 -52.25 11.04
C THR A 191 27.43 -51.95 9.63
N ASP A 192 27.05 -52.97 8.85
CA ASP A 192 26.44 -52.83 7.51
C ASP A 192 25.23 -51.87 7.53
N ARG A 193 24.31 -52.10 8.48
CA ARG A 193 23.09 -51.29 8.67
C ARG A 193 23.37 -49.85 9.11
N LEU A 194 24.48 -49.59 9.80
CA LEU A 194 24.90 -48.26 10.23
C LEU A 194 25.62 -47.51 9.11
N GLU A 195 26.44 -48.18 8.31
CA GLU A 195 27.03 -47.57 7.12
C GLU A 195 25.96 -47.11 6.12
N ASP A 196 24.95 -47.94 5.84
CA ASP A 196 23.87 -47.58 4.92
C ASP A 196 22.98 -46.47 5.48
N ALA A 197 22.77 -46.44 6.79
CA ALA A 197 22.11 -45.32 7.47
C ALA A 197 22.92 -44.01 7.36
N LEU A 198 24.25 -44.08 7.46
CA LEU A 198 25.14 -42.93 7.32
C LEU A 198 25.12 -42.39 5.88
N LYS A 199 25.23 -43.27 4.88
CA LYS A 199 25.13 -42.91 3.44
C LYS A 199 23.81 -42.20 3.13
N GLU A 200 22.68 -42.68 3.68
CA GLU A 200 21.38 -42.01 3.55
C GLU A 200 21.32 -40.66 4.27
N ALA A 201 21.86 -40.56 5.50
CA ALA A 201 21.84 -39.33 6.30
C ALA A 201 22.75 -38.23 5.71
N GLU A 202 23.94 -38.57 5.22
CA GLU A 202 24.82 -37.66 4.48
C GLU A 202 24.17 -37.14 3.20
N GLN A 203 23.56 -38.03 2.40
CA GLN A 203 22.87 -37.66 1.17
C GLN A 203 21.64 -36.77 1.46
N LEU A 204 20.88 -37.04 2.53
CA LEU A 204 19.80 -36.16 2.98
C LEU A 204 20.34 -34.79 3.38
N HIS A 205 21.32 -34.74 4.30
CA HIS A 205 21.88 -33.50 4.83
C HIS A 205 22.40 -32.60 3.69
N LYS A 206 23.15 -33.18 2.75
CA LYS A 206 23.64 -32.49 1.55
C LYS A 206 22.51 -31.95 0.69
N SER A 207 21.47 -32.75 0.42
CA SER A 207 20.33 -32.33 -0.42
C SER A 207 19.52 -31.21 0.24
N VAL A 208 19.30 -31.30 1.56
CA VAL A 208 18.66 -30.26 2.39
C VAL A 208 19.47 -28.96 2.36
N HIS A 209 20.80 -29.00 2.54
CA HIS A 209 21.63 -27.79 2.54
C HIS A 209 21.60 -27.07 1.19
N MET A 210 21.86 -27.80 0.09
CA MET A 210 21.86 -27.24 -1.27
C MET A 210 20.52 -26.56 -1.62
N LEU A 211 19.41 -27.14 -1.17
CA LEU A 211 18.07 -26.60 -1.39
C LEU A 211 17.77 -25.37 -0.53
N LEU A 212 18.17 -25.36 0.75
CA LEU A 212 17.95 -24.23 1.66
C LEU A 212 18.83 -23.02 1.32
N GLU A 213 20.02 -23.26 0.77
CA GLU A 213 20.92 -22.26 0.18
C GLU A 213 20.29 -21.66 -1.08
N TRP A 214 19.85 -22.50 -2.02
CA TRP A 214 19.18 -22.04 -3.24
C TRP A 214 17.87 -21.27 -2.97
N LEU A 215 17.09 -21.69 -1.97
CA LEU A 215 15.91 -20.94 -1.50
C LEU A 215 16.29 -19.56 -0.95
N SER A 216 17.42 -19.43 -0.23
CA SER A 216 17.91 -18.14 0.25
C SER A 216 18.26 -17.19 -0.91
N ASP A 217 18.89 -17.72 -1.97
CA ASP A 217 19.16 -16.95 -3.20
C ASP A 217 17.87 -16.58 -3.94
N ALA A 218 16.88 -17.47 -3.99
CA ALA A 218 15.58 -17.20 -4.62
C ALA A 218 14.79 -16.11 -3.85
N GLU A 219 14.74 -16.19 -2.52
CA GLU A 219 14.18 -15.15 -1.65
C GLU A 219 14.87 -13.80 -1.86
N MET A 220 16.22 -13.80 -1.89
CA MET A 220 17.03 -12.59 -2.11
C MET A 220 16.77 -11.98 -3.50
N LYS A 221 16.80 -12.81 -4.56
CA LYS A 221 16.46 -12.41 -5.94
C LYS A 221 15.09 -11.74 -5.98
N LEU A 222 14.04 -12.39 -5.46
CA LEU A 222 12.67 -11.88 -5.52
C LEU A 222 12.44 -10.63 -4.66
N ARG A 223 13.04 -10.57 -3.47
CA ARG A 223 12.90 -9.44 -2.53
C ARG A 223 13.57 -8.15 -3.02
N PHE A 224 14.66 -8.26 -3.77
CA PHE A 224 15.40 -7.13 -4.32
C PHE A 224 15.18 -6.92 -5.82
N ALA A 225 14.34 -7.74 -6.48
CA ALA A 225 13.93 -7.51 -7.85
C ALA A 225 13.08 -6.21 -7.93
N GLY A 226 13.68 -5.19 -8.53
CA GLY A 226 13.25 -3.78 -8.44
C GLY A 226 11.86 -3.43 -9.01
N PRO A 227 11.54 -2.11 -9.03
CA PRO A 227 10.24 -1.61 -9.48
C PRO A 227 9.92 -1.98 -10.93
N LEU A 228 8.64 -1.92 -11.28
CA LEU A 228 8.17 -2.12 -12.65
C LEU A 228 8.76 -1.03 -13.57
N PRO A 229 9.34 -1.38 -14.73
CA PRO A 229 9.87 -0.40 -15.69
C PRO A 229 8.81 0.56 -16.24
N GLU A 230 9.22 1.74 -16.70
CA GLU A 230 8.33 2.63 -17.47
C GLU A 230 8.26 2.28 -18.97
N ASP A 231 9.18 1.42 -19.44
CA ASP A 231 9.29 1.01 -20.85
C ASP A 231 8.75 -0.40 -21.12
N GLU A 232 8.20 -0.61 -22.32
CA GLU A 232 7.59 -1.86 -22.73
C GLU A 232 8.63 -2.93 -23.12
N GLN A 233 9.80 -2.54 -23.64
CA GLN A 233 10.88 -3.48 -23.94
C GLN A 233 11.66 -3.86 -22.69
N GLU A 234 11.92 -2.91 -21.78
CA GLU A 234 12.50 -3.21 -20.46
C GLU A 234 11.58 -4.13 -19.64
N THR A 235 10.25 -3.92 -19.70
CA THR A 235 9.27 -4.84 -19.08
C THR A 235 9.31 -6.23 -19.71
N ARG A 236 9.42 -6.36 -21.05
CA ARG A 236 9.64 -7.66 -21.72
C ARG A 236 10.93 -8.33 -21.25
N ASN A 237 12.03 -7.58 -21.11
CA ASN A 237 13.31 -8.12 -20.69
C ASN A 237 13.21 -8.70 -19.27
N HIS A 238 12.64 -7.95 -18.32
CA HIS A 238 12.40 -8.45 -16.96
C HIS A 238 11.44 -9.65 -16.92
N LEU A 239 10.43 -9.71 -17.80
CA LEU A 239 9.56 -10.88 -17.91
C LEU A 239 10.34 -12.11 -18.40
N ALA A 240 11.13 -11.98 -19.48
CA ALA A 240 11.94 -13.07 -20.03
C ALA A 240 13.08 -13.54 -19.09
N GLU A 241 13.56 -12.68 -18.18
CA GLU A 241 14.43 -13.08 -17.07
C GLU A 241 13.66 -13.81 -15.97
N HIS A 242 12.47 -13.34 -15.62
CA HIS A 242 11.60 -13.99 -14.65
C HIS A 242 11.12 -15.38 -15.13
N GLU A 243 10.83 -15.54 -16.43
CA GLU A 243 10.55 -16.83 -17.07
C GLU A 243 11.72 -17.82 -16.98
N LYS A 244 12.97 -17.36 -16.86
CA LYS A 244 14.13 -18.25 -16.60
C LYS A 244 14.12 -18.70 -15.14
N PHE A 245 13.87 -17.77 -14.21
CA PHE A 245 13.73 -18.08 -12.79
C PHE A 245 12.55 -19.04 -12.51
N MET A 246 11.39 -18.85 -13.15
CA MET A 246 10.25 -19.76 -12.98
C MET A 246 10.50 -21.15 -13.59
N ARG A 247 11.37 -21.28 -14.60
CA ARG A 247 11.90 -22.58 -15.06
C ARG A 247 12.90 -23.18 -14.07
N GLU A 248 13.81 -22.38 -13.51
CA GLU A 248 14.73 -22.79 -12.44
C GLU A 248 13.97 -23.35 -11.23
N MET A 249 12.88 -22.68 -10.81
CA MET A 249 11.91 -23.16 -9.82
C MET A 249 11.26 -24.51 -10.23
N ALA A 250 10.83 -24.66 -11.49
CA ALA A 250 10.16 -25.88 -11.95
C ALA A 250 11.09 -27.11 -12.00
N ASP A 251 12.38 -26.92 -12.32
CA ASP A 251 13.38 -27.98 -12.23
C ASP A 251 13.75 -28.27 -10.77
N LYS A 252 13.97 -27.24 -9.94
CA LYS A 252 14.25 -27.37 -8.51
C LYS A 252 13.12 -27.99 -7.70
N ALA A 253 11.87 -27.89 -8.16
CA ALA A 253 10.74 -28.60 -7.55
C ALA A 253 10.99 -30.11 -7.45
N ARG A 254 11.64 -30.70 -8.48
CA ARG A 254 11.96 -32.14 -8.53
C ARG A 254 13.02 -32.52 -7.50
N GLU A 255 14.04 -31.69 -7.32
CA GLU A 255 15.06 -31.86 -6.27
C GLU A 255 14.42 -31.74 -4.87
N LYS A 256 13.52 -30.76 -4.68
CA LYS A 256 12.75 -30.56 -3.45
C LYS A 256 11.85 -31.74 -3.12
N ASP A 257 11.11 -32.28 -4.08
CA ASP A 257 10.22 -33.43 -3.86
C ASP A 257 11.02 -34.72 -3.59
N ALA A 258 12.11 -34.98 -4.34
CA ALA A 258 13.00 -36.10 -4.08
C ALA A 258 13.70 -36.01 -2.71
N THR A 259 14.07 -34.80 -2.26
CA THR A 259 14.64 -34.56 -0.92
C THR A 259 13.61 -34.85 0.17
N ILE A 260 12.35 -34.45 -0.02
CA ILE A 260 11.27 -34.74 0.93
C ILE A 260 10.94 -36.24 0.94
N GLU A 261 10.95 -36.92 -0.21
CA GLU A 261 10.73 -38.38 -0.26
C GLU A 261 11.82 -39.14 0.49
N LEU A 262 13.10 -38.78 0.28
CA LEU A 262 14.24 -39.33 1.02
C LEU A 262 14.09 -39.03 2.54
N ALA A 263 13.73 -37.80 2.91
CA ALA A 263 13.50 -37.42 4.30
C ALA A 263 12.41 -38.27 4.97
N GLN A 264 11.27 -38.48 4.28
CA GLN A 264 10.18 -39.33 4.77
C GLN A 264 10.58 -40.80 4.86
N ARG A 265 11.35 -41.31 3.88
CA ARG A 265 11.87 -42.68 3.84
C ARG A 265 12.84 -42.98 5.00
N ILE A 266 13.70 -42.03 5.34
CA ILE A 266 14.58 -42.09 6.52
C ILE A 266 13.75 -41.99 7.80
N LEU A 267 12.82 -41.03 7.87
CA LEU A 267 11.96 -40.78 9.04
C LEU A 267 11.13 -42.01 9.45
N ALA A 268 10.66 -42.80 8.50
CA ALA A 268 9.91 -44.04 8.76
C ALA A 268 10.71 -45.14 9.50
N LYS A 269 12.05 -45.03 9.50
CA LYS A 269 12.99 -45.97 10.16
C LYS A 269 13.96 -45.26 11.12
N ALA A 270 13.66 -44.01 11.49
CA ALA A 270 14.56 -43.15 12.26
C ALA A 270 14.53 -43.41 13.77
N HIS A 271 15.66 -43.14 14.42
CA HIS A 271 15.78 -43.04 15.88
C HIS A 271 14.95 -41.85 16.40
N PRO A 272 14.27 -41.96 17.56
CA PRO A 272 13.37 -40.91 18.05
C PRO A 272 13.99 -39.51 18.15
N ASP A 273 15.25 -39.43 18.56
CA ASP A 273 15.97 -38.17 18.76
C ASP A 273 16.10 -37.40 17.42
N GLY A 274 16.60 -38.08 16.38
CA GLY A 274 16.77 -37.50 15.04
C GLY A 274 15.49 -37.36 14.22
N ALA A 275 14.45 -38.13 14.55
CA ALA A 275 13.14 -38.03 13.89
C ALA A 275 12.52 -36.62 14.04
N THR A 276 12.87 -35.87 15.07
CA THR A 276 12.40 -34.49 15.28
C THR A 276 13.08 -33.50 14.32
N VAL A 277 14.39 -33.66 14.11
CA VAL A 277 15.18 -32.81 13.20
C VAL A 277 14.72 -32.96 11.75
N ILE A 278 14.53 -34.21 11.29
CA ILE A 278 14.06 -34.49 9.92
C ILE A 278 12.67 -33.89 9.67
N LYS A 279 11.73 -34.03 10.63
CA LYS A 279 10.40 -33.39 10.53
C LYS A 279 10.51 -31.87 10.38
N HIS A 280 11.40 -31.23 11.16
CA HIS A 280 11.61 -29.79 11.09
C HIS A 280 12.16 -29.34 9.74
N TRP A 281 13.13 -30.06 9.16
CA TRP A 281 13.64 -29.81 7.81
C TRP A 281 12.54 -29.90 6.74
N ILE A 282 11.70 -30.95 6.77
CA ILE A 282 10.56 -31.09 5.84
C ILE A 282 9.63 -29.86 5.92
N THR A 283 9.24 -29.45 7.12
CA THR A 283 8.36 -28.29 7.32
C THR A 283 8.99 -26.97 6.85
N ILE A 284 10.28 -26.74 7.14
CA ILE A 284 10.98 -25.53 6.66
C ILE A 284 11.05 -25.51 5.13
N ILE A 285 11.43 -26.62 4.50
CA ILE A 285 11.55 -26.72 3.05
C ILE A 285 10.19 -26.46 2.38
N GLN A 286 9.11 -27.08 2.87
CA GLN A 286 7.76 -26.87 2.33
C GLN A 286 7.32 -25.41 2.47
N SER A 287 7.42 -24.83 3.67
CA SER A 287 6.98 -23.46 3.95
C SER A 287 7.74 -22.41 3.13
N ARG A 288 9.08 -22.46 3.11
CA ARG A 288 9.90 -21.53 2.30
C ARG A 288 9.67 -21.72 0.79
N TRP A 289 9.49 -22.96 0.34
CA TRP A 289 9.18 -23.23 -1.07
C TRP A 289 7.85 -22.61 -1.51
N GLU A 290 6.80 -22.74 -0.68
CA GLU A 290 5.48 -22.16 -0.95
C GLU A 290 5.51 -20.62 -0.93
N GLU A 291 6.27 -20.01 -0.03
CA GLU A 291 6.47 -18.55 0.01
C GLU A 291 7.19 -18.03 -1.24
N VAL A 292 8.32 -18.64 -1.62
CA VAL A 292 9.07 -18.29 -2.84
C VAL A 292 8.25 -18.50 -4.11
N PHE A 293 7.53 -19.62 -4.21
CA PHE A 293 6.64 -19.90 -5.34
C PHE A 293 5.51 -18.87 -5.46
N THR A 294 4.94 -18.46 -4.33
CA THR A 294 3.89 -17.44 -4.26
C THR A 294 4.43 -16.08 -4.69
N TRP A 295 5.59 -15.65 -4.19
CA TRP A 295 6.24 -14.40 -4.60
C TRP A 295 6.66 -14.39 -6.07
N GLY A 296 7.14 -15.52 -6.59
CA GLY A 296 7.45 -15.70 -8.01
C GLY A 296 6.22 -15.49 -8.88
N SER A 297 5.16 -16.28 -8.63
CA SER A 297 3.88 -16.18 -9.35
C SER A 297 3.27 -14.77 -9.28
N GLN A 298 3.32 -14.12 -8.12
CA GLN A 298 2.87 -12.73 -7.95
C GLN A 298 3.75 -11.71 -8.68
N ARG A 299 5.04 -11.97 -8.90
CA ARG A 299 5.89 -11.10 -9.72
C ARG A 299 5.59 -11.29 -11.22
N GLU A 300 5.42 -12.54 -11.66
CA GLU A 300 5.03 -12.87 -13.04
C GLU A 300 3.70 -12.22 -13.44
N GLN A 301 2.67 -12.35 -12.58
CA GLN A 301 1.38 -11.70 -12.78
C GLN A 301 1.51 -10.18 -12.90
N ARG A 302 2.23 -9.53 -11.97
CA ARG A 302 2.42 -8.06 -11.99
C ARG A 302 3.19 -7.58 -13.22
N LEU A 303 4.23 -8.30 -13.66
CA LEU A 303 4.96 -7.96 -14.89
C LEU A 303 4.06 -8.12 -16.13
N THR A 304 3.24 -9.17 -16.18
CA THR A 304 2.33 -9.46 -17.31
C THR A 304 1.18 -8.44 -17.39
N GLU A 305 0.56 -8.11 -16.26
CA GLU A 305 -0.51 -7.10 -16.15
C GLU A 305 0.02 -5.71 -16.47
N HIS A 306 1.22 -5.36 -16.01
CA HIS A 306 1.89 -4.10 -16.34
C HIS A 306 2.26 -4.02 -17.83
N LEU A 307 2.81 -5.09 -18.42
CA LEU A 307 3.10 -5.17 -19.86
C LEU A 307 1.84 -5.00 -20.71
N ARG A 308 0.71 -5.55 -20.26
CA ARG A 308 -0.60 -5.30 -20.89
C ARG A 308 -1.02 -3.84 -20.75
N SER A 309 -0.95 -3.27 -19.55
CA SER A 309 -1.32 -1.87 -19.29
C SER A 309 -0.52 -0.88 -20.14
N LEU A 310 0.78 -1.14 -20.35
CA LEU A 310 1.62 -0.36 -21.26
C LEU A 310 1.12 -0.43 -22.72
N ARG A 311 0.79 -1.63 -23.23
CA ARG A 311 0.24 -1.83 -24.58
C ARG A 311 -1.12 -1.18 -24.76
N ASP A 312 -2.02 -1.36 -23.79
CA ASP A 312 -3.36 -0.78 -23.81
C ASP A 312 -3.28 0.77 -23.82
N LEU A 313 -2.29 1.37 -23.13
CA LEU A 313 -1.98 2.80 -23.20
C LEU A 313 -1.35 3.25 -24.53
N GLU A 314 -0.52 2.43 -25.19
CA GLU A 314 0.03 2.78 -26.51
C GLU A 314 -1.00 2.64 -27.63
N GLY A 315 -1.88 1.63 -27.57
CA GLY A 315 -3.03 1.52 -28.46
C GLY A 315 -3.98 2.71 -28.34
N LEU A 316 -4.31 3.12 -27.11
CA LEU A 316 -5.15 4.31 -26.87
C LEU A 316 -4.46 5.61 -27.33
N LEU A 317 -3.15 5.73 -27.16
CA LEU A 317 -2.37 6.86 -27.68
C LEU A 317 -2.43 6.94 -29.22
N GLU A 318 -2.32 5.80 -29.92
CA GLU A 318 -2.43 5.76 -31.38
C GLU A 318 -3.85 6.06 -31.87
N GLU A 319 -4.87 5.49 -31.22
CA GLU A 319 -6.28 5.74 -31.54
C GLU A 319 -6.64 7.23 -31.35
N LEU A 320 -6.24 7.84 -30.23
CA LEU A 320 -6.44 9.28 -29.98
C LEU A 320 -5.65 10.17 -30.96
N LEU A 321 -4.43 9.79 -31.34
CA LEU A 321 -3.63 10.54 -32.33
C LEU A 321 -4.23 10.50 -33.74
N ALA A 322 -4.87 9.38 -34.12
CA ALA A 322 -5.59 9.23 -35.37
C ALA A 322 -6.95 9.95 -35.35
N TRP A 323 -7.72 9.79 -34.26
CA TRP A 323 -8.97 10.51 -34.03
C TRP A 323 -8.78 12.02 -34.11
N LEU A 324 -7.75 12.56 -33.45
CA LEU A 324 -7.46 13.99 -33.49
C LEU A 324 -6.96 14.48 -34.85
N ALA A 325 -6.26 13.65 -35.64
CA ALA A 325 -5.94 14.00 -37.02
C ALA A 325 -7.22 14.13 -37.88
N GLY A 326 -8.23 13.28 -37.64
CA GLY A 326 -9.55 13.37 -38.27
C GLY A 326 -10.31 14.63 -37.85
N LEU A 327 -10.33 14.96 -36.55
CA LEU A 327 -10.96 16.19 -36.06
C LEU A 327 -10.26 17.45 -36.59
N GLU A 328 -8.93 17.45 -36.62
CA GLU A 328 -8.08 18.52 -37.17
C GLU A 328 -8.37 18.74 -38.66
N GLY A 329 -8.38 17.68 -39.47
CA GLY A 329 -8.73 17.75 -40.89
C GLY A 329 -10.17 18.22 -41.15
N ASN A 330 -11.15 17.71 -40.41
CA ASN A 330 -12.55 18.12 -40.53
C ASN A 330 -12.73 19.61 -40.18
N LEU A 331 -12.12 20.08 -39.08
CA LEU A 331 -12.22 21.49 -38.70
C LEU A 331 -11.56 22.42 -39.72
N ILE A 332 -10.40 22.03 -40.29
CA ILE A 332 -9.72 22.81 -41.33
C ILE A 332 -10.60 22.88 -42.60
N ALA A 333 -11.19 21.78 -43.05
CA ALA A 333 -12.10 21.78 -44.20
C ALA A 333 -13.30 22.73 -43.95
N LEU A 334 -13.98 22.56 -42.82
CA LEU A 334 -15.12 23.38 -42.39
C LEU A 334 -14.75 24.82 -42.00
N GLU A 335 -13.46 25.18 -41.99
CA GLU A 335 -12.97 26.55 -41.85
C GLU A 335 -12.76 27.25 -43.21
N THR A 336 -12.48 26.47 -44.26
CA THR A 336 -12.37 26.96 -45.65
C THR A 336 -13.72 27.16 -46.34
N GLU A 337 -14.79 26.53 -45.83
CA GLU A 337 -16.15 26.71 -46.36
C GLU A 337 -16.72 28.11 -46.05
N PRO A 338 -17.43 28.74 -47.00
CA PRO A 338 -18.09 30.02 -46.78
C PRO A 338 -19.30 29.87 -45.85
N LEU A 339 -19.46 30.78 -44.89
CA LEU A 339 -20.57 30.74 -43.95
C LEU A 339 -21.90 31.19 -44.61
N PRO A 340 -23.02 30.44 -44.43
CA PRO A 340 -24.32 30.79 -45.00
C PRO A 340 -24.83 32.20 -44.62
N ASP A 341 -25.63 32.77 -45.52
CA ASP A 341 -26.38 34.02 -45.31
C ASP A 341 -27.80 33.81 -44.76
N ASP A 342 -28.19 32.55 -44.50
CA ASP A 342 -29.47 32.19 -43.89
C ASP A 342 -29.32 31.94 -42.37
N LEU A 343 -30.16 32.60 -41.58
CA LEU A 343 -30.16 32.51 -40.11
C LEU A 343 -30.49 31.09 -39.61
N LYS A 344 -31.45 30.40 -40.23
CA LYS A 344 -31.91 29.09 -39.78
C LYS A 344 -30.87 27.99 -40.02
N THR A 345 -30.25 28.01 -41.20
CA THR A 345 -29.13 27.12 -41.54
C THR A 345 -27.95 27.36 -40.59
N LEU A 346 -27.69 28.61 -40.23
CA LEU A 346 -26.59 28.97 -39.33
C LEU A 346 -26.87 28.62 -37.85
N GLU A 347 -28.12 28.71 -37.38
CA GLU A 347 -28.57 28.16 -36.09
C GLU A 347 -28.36 26.64 -36.01
N GLY A 348 -28.66 25.93 -37.11
CA GLY A 348 -28.33 24.52 -37.28
C GLY A 348 -26.82 24.25 -37.12
N LEU A 349 -25.98 24.94 -37.90
CA LEU A 349 -24.53 24.79 -37.84
C LEU A 349 -23.92 25.13 -36.46
N ILE A 350 -24.49 26.09 -35.73
CA ILE A 350 -24.11 26.39 -34.34
C ILE A 350 -24.48 25.21 -33.42
N THR A 351 -25.64 24.59 -33.62
CA THR A 351 -26.11 23.43 -32.86
C THR A 351 -25.24 22.19 -33.13
N ASP A 352 -24.97 21.88 -34.40
CA ASP A 352 -24.14 20.75 -34.83
C ASP A 352 -22.69 20.91 -34.32
N HIS A 353 -22.12 22.12 -34.44
CA HIS A 353 -20.77 22.42 -33.95
C HIS A 353 -20.68 22.39 -32.42
N ARG A 354 -21.76 22.79 -31.73
CA ARG A 354 -21.87 22.63 -30.29
C ARG A 354 -21.88 21.15 -29.89
N GLU A 355 -22.66 20.29 -30.57
CA GLU A 355 -22.64 18.85 -30.28
C GLU A 355 -21.27 18.24 -30.56
N PHE A 356 -20.61 18.62 -31.66
CA PHE A 356 -19.22 18.26 -31.95
C PHE A 356 -18.27 18.60 -30.79
N MET A 357 -18.39 19.80 -30.20
CA MET A 357 -17.57 20.21 -29.05
C MET A 357 -17.93 19.42 -27.78
N GLU A 358 -19.22 19.21 -27.48
CA GLU A 358 -19.65 18.42 -26.33
C GLU A 358 -19.22 16.94 -26.45
N ASN A 359 -19.30 16.35 -27.65
CA ASN A 359 -18.81 15.01 -27.95
C ASN A 359 -17.28 14.91 -27.84
N THR A 360 -16.54 15.89 -28.38
CA THR A 360 -15.08 15.97 -28.22
C THR A 360 -14.70 16.04 -26.74
N SER A 361 -15.41 16.84 -25.93
CA SER A 361 -15.13 16.99 -24.50
C SER A 361 -15.31 15.71 -23.68
N LYS A 362 -16.06 14.71 -24.15
CA LYS A 362 -16.25 13.43 -23.44
C LYS A 362 -14.95 12.63 -23.35
N ARG A 363 -14.08 12.68 -24.37
CA ARG A 363 -12.78 11.96 -24.39
C ARG A 363 -11.65 12.65 -23.61
N GLN A 364 -11.91 13.78 -22.95
CA GLN A 364 -10.90 14.47 -22.12
C GLN A 364 -10.27 13.55 -21.07
N VAL A 365 -11.04 12.60 -20.51
CA VAL A 365 -10.56 11.65 -19.48
C VAL A 365 -9.50 10.68 -20.03
N GLU A 366 -9.65 10.25 -21.28
CA GLU A 366 -8.73 9.34 -21.97
C GLU A 366 -7.42 10.05 -22.31
N VAL A 367 -7.51 11.26 -22.88
CA VAL A 367 -6.37 12.14 -23.15
C VAL A 367 -5.62 12.45 -21.85
N ASP A 368 -6.34 12.78 -20.78
CA ASP A 368 -5.78 12.98 -19.43
C ASP A 368 -5.05 11.75 -18.91
N SER A 369 -5.58 10.54 -19.11
CA SER A 369 -4.97 9.28 -18.66
C SER A 369 -3.63 9.03 -19.34
N VAL A 370 -3.61 9.10 -20.68
CA VAL A 370 -2.39 8.95 -21.48
C VAL A 370 -1.36 10.03 -21.13
N CYS A 371 -1.79 11.29 -20.97
CA CYS A 371 -0.92 12.39 -20.57
C CYS A 371 -0.31 12.19 -19.18
N LYS A 372 -1.12 11.87 -18.16
CA LYS A 372 -0.67 11.70 -16.77
C LYS A 372 0.28 10.51 -16.59
N SER A 373 0.06 9.42 -17.32
CA SER A 373 0.90 8.22 -17.22
C SER A 373 2.36 8.44 -17.61
N ARG A 374 2.65 9.37 -18.55
CA ARG A 374 4.03 9.67 -19.03
C ARG A 374 4.46 11.12 -18.77
N GLN A 375 3.81 11.81 -17.84
CA GLN A 375 4.16 13.16 -17.40
C GLN A 375 5.41 13.14 -16.50
N VAL A 376 6.32 14.10 -16.69
CA VAL A 376 7.46 14.32 -15.79
C VAL A 376 6.94 14.83 -14.45
N LYS A 377 6.98 13.97 -13.42
CA LYS A 377 6.83 14.38 -12.02
C LYS A 377 7.99 15.32 -11.66
N GLN A 378 7.75 16.62 -11.69
CA GLN A 378 8.69 17.58 -11.10
C GLN A 378 8.75 17.34 -9.58
N PRO A 379 9.93 17.38 -8.95
CA PRO A 379 10.02 17.35 -7.49
C PRO A 379 9.31 18.57 -6.91
N PRO A 380 8.62 18.46 -5.76
CA PRO A 380 7.99 19.62 -5.14
C PRO A 380 9.07 20.65 -4.79
N THR A 381 8.96 21.85 -5.36
CA THR A 381 9.88 22.96 -5.07
C THR A 381 9.70 23.40 -3.62
N THR A 382 10.54 22.89 -2.74
CA THR A 382 10.65 23.38 -1.37
C THR A 382 11.01 24.86 -1.40
N GLN A 383 10.16 25.69 -0.80
CA GLN A 383 10.47 27.11 -0.63
C GLN A 383 11.57 27.26 0.42
N ALA A 384 12.82 27.29 -0.04
CA ALA A 384 13.99 27.50 0.79
C ALA A 384 14.03 28.95 1.32
N THR A 385 13.34 29.20 2.42
CA THR A 385 13.56 30.38 3.25
C THR A 385 15.01 30.37 3.75
N GLN A 386 15.80 31.35 3.32
CA GLN A 386 17.20 31.46 3.69
C GLN A 386 17.36 31.81 5.17
N SER A 387 17.98 30.93 5.95
CA SER A 387 18.66 31.29 7.20
C SER A 387 20.05 30.66 7.21
N SER A 388 21.07 31.51 7.05
CA SER A 388 22.47 31.10 7.00
C SER A 388 23.03 30.88 8.40
N LYS A 389 23.72 29.74 8.61
CA LYS A 389 24.95 29.66 9.44
C LYS A 389 25.69 28.33 9.30
N ASP A 390 26.95 28.47 8.92
CA ASP A 390 28.14 27.64 9.14
C ASP A 390 28.00 26.24 9.78
N ARG A 391 28.45 25.20 9.04
CA ARG A 391 29.81 24.63 9.27
C ARG A 391 30.30 23.69 8.16
N LYS A 392 31.62 23.42 8.20
CA LYS A 392 32.45 22.81 7.16
C LYS A 392 32.15 21.33 6.86
N LEU A 393 32.41 20.94 5.61
CA LEU A 393 32.51 19.57 5.12
C LEU A 393 33.70 18.79 5.75
N SER A 394 33.58 17.47 5.84
CA SER A 394 34.69 16.51 5.82
C SER A 394 34.20 15.12 5.35
N LYS A 395 35.07 14.35 4.68
CA LYS A 395 34.71 13.09 4.00
C LYS A 395 34.68 11.88 4.95
N PRO A 396 33.88 10.82 4.65
CA PRO A 396 33.89 9.58 5.41
C PRO A 396 35.07 8.65 5.04
N LYS A 397 35.49 7.79 5.98
CA LYS A 397 36.29 6.58 5.74
C LYS A 397 35.99 5.49 6.79
N THR A 398 35.48 4.35 6.30
CA THR A 398 35.79 2.93 6.63
C THR A 398 35.98 2.41 8.08
N SER A 399 35.69 1.10 8.21
CA SER A 399 36.17 0.10 9.19
C SER A 399 35.63 0.08 10.63
N THR A 400 34.87 -0.99 10.92
CA THR A 400 34.80 -1.79 12.16
C THR A 400 36.18 -2.40 12.53
N PRO A 401 36.43 -3.00 13.74
CA PRO A 401 35.46 -3.77 14.55
C PRO A 401 35.58 -3.71 16.11
N SER A 402 34.72 -4.53 16.75
CA SER A 402 34.93 -5.25 18.03
C SER A 402 34.70 -4.59 19.40
N LYS A 403 33.61 -5.09 20.04
CA LYS A 403 33.51 -5.69 21.39
C LYS A 403 33.35 -4.87 22.68
N ASP A 404 32.49 -5.44 23.54
CA ASP A 404 32.41 -5.39 25.02
C ASP A 404 32.16 -4.01 25.69
N GLN A 405 31.35 -3.86 26.77
CA GLN A 405 30.49 -4.80 27.51
C GLN A 405 29.47 -4.01 28.39
N GLN A 406 28.28 -4.57 28.66
CA GLN A 406 27.41 -4.32 29.84
C GLN A 406 26.81 -2.90 30.03
N ASP A 407 25.66 -2.67 30.69
CA ASP A 407 24.61 -3.57 31.22
C ASP A 407 23.26 -2.81 31.41
N LYS A 408 22.23 -3.53 31.89
CA LYS A 408 20.98 -3.04 32.54
C LYS A 408 19.72 -2.76 31.69
N ASP A 409 18.92 -3.82 31.60
CA ASP A 409 17.59 -3.95 32.23
C ASP A 409 16.37 -3.09 31.79
N ARG A 410 15.24 -3.83 31.75
CA ARG A 410 13.82 -3.43 31.63
C ARG A 410 13.36 -2.99 30.22
N GLY A 411 12.21 -3.46 29.73
CA GLY A 411 11.32 -4.50 30.26
C GLY A 411 9.83 -4.25 29.97
N SER A 412 9.19 -5.24 29.34
CA SER A 412 7.74 -5.44 29.22
C SER A 412 6.87 -4.39 28.48
N SER A 413 6.25 -4.89 27.42
CA SER A 413 4.87 -4.59 26.99
C SER A 413 4.04 -5.88 27.24
N PRO A 414 2.71 -5.96 26.99
CA PRO A 414 1.75 -4.96 26.50
C PRO A 414 0.42 -4.96 27.33
N GLU A 415 -0.73 -4.89 26.64
CA GLU A 415 -2.13 -5.04 27.10
C GLU A 415 -2.77 -3.83 27.83
N HIS A 416 -4.08 -3.55 27.77
CA HIS A 416 -5.20 -3.71 26.82
C HIS A 416 -6.46 -3.31 27.64
N ASP A 417 -7.34 -2.38 27.22
CA ASP A 417 -8.78 -2.47 27.56
C ASP A 417 -9.74 -1.54 26.75
N ILE A 418 -11.04 -1.84 26.82
CA ILE A 418 -12.18 -1.42 25.94
C ILE A 418 -13.46 -1.35 26.84
N PRO A 419 -14.57 -0.58 26.61
CA PRO A 419 -15.15 0.07 25.40
C PRO A 419 -15.40 1.62 25.57
N THR A 420 -16.45 2.41 25.20
CA THR A 420 -17.85 2.16 24.75
C THR A 420 -18.59 3.31 24.02
N ARG A 421 -19.34 2.95 22.95
CA ARG A 421 -20.67 3.41 22.46
C ARG A 421 -21.17 4.89 22.57
N LYS A 422 -21.65 5.39 21.41
CA LYS A 422 -22.88 6.20 21.15
C LYS A 422 -22.86 7.68 21.63
N SER A 423 -23.58 8.64 21.03
CA SER A 423 -24.57 8.63 19.92
C SER A 423 -24.77 10.02 19.25
N SER A 424 -25.13 9.99 17.95
CA SER A 424 -26.15 10.82 17.26
C SER A 424 -26.15 12.36 17.20
N MET A 425 -26.38 12.82 15.96
CA MET A 425 -27.21 13.97 15.53
C MET A 425 -26.67 15.42 15.48
N LYS A 426 -27.04 16.06 14.37
CA LYS A 426 -27.04 17.49 13.99
C LYS A 426 -28.19 18.23 14.76
N PRO A 427 -28.35 19.59 14.78
CA PRO A 427 -28.06 20.51 13.66
C PRO A 427 -27.74 22.02 13.90
N SER A 428 -27.32 22.67 12.79
CA SER A 428 -27.66 24.04 12.29
C SER A 428 -27.53 25.33 13.13
N SER A 429 -27.04 26.39 12.44
CA SER A 429 -27.34 27.85 12.63
C SER A 429 -26.90 28.54 13.95
N SER A 430 -26.62 29.85 14.02
CA SER A 430 -26.37 30.90 13.00
C SER A 430 -25.87 32.20 13.66
N GLU A 431 -24.94 32.93 13.02
CA GLU A 431 -24.52 34.32 13.35
C GLU A 431 -23.86 34.49 14.77
N VAL A 432 -23.16 35.56 15.14
CA VAL A 432 -23.16 36.99 14.74
C VAL A 432 -21.74 37.55 14.50
N SER A 433 -21.67 38.59 13.66
CA SER A 433 -20.49 39.36 13.22
C SER A 433 -19.67 40.07 14.31
N LEU A 434 -18.41 40.39 14.00
CA LEU A 434 -17.84 41.76 14.02
C LEU A 434 -16.46 41.79 13.29
N GLY A 435 -16.10 42.93 12.67
CA GLY A 435 -14.83 43.13 11.92
C GLY A 435 -13.81 44.00 12.69
N PRO A 436 -12.83 44.67 12.04
CA PRO A 436 -12.62 44.87 10.59
C PRO A 436 -11.15 44.72 10.08
N SER A 437 -10.89 44.78 8.76
CA SER A 437 -10.16 45.92 8.12
C SER A 437 -9.66 45.71 6.66
N SER A 438 -9.52 46.83 5.93
CA SER A 438 -8.68 47.16 4.76
C SER A 438 -8.38 46.12 3.65
N ARG A 439 -9.24 46.14 2.63
CA ARG A 439 -8.94 46.43 1.20
C ARG A 439 -7.49 46.20 0.68
N LYS A 440 -7.37 45.41 -0.39
CA LYS A 440 -6.64 45.81 -1.63
C LYS A 440 -7.47 45.43 -2.86
N GLY A 441 -7.79 46.42 -3.70
CA GLY A 441 -8.50 46.19 -4.97
C GLY A 441 -7.52 45.99 -6.12
N SER A 442 -7.86 45.12 -7.07
CA SER A 442 -7.14 45.00 -8.35
C SER A 442 -7.79 45.89 -9.41
N ARG A 443 -6.97 46.43 -10.32
CA ARG A 443 -7.42 47.40 -11.34
C ARG A 443 -8.20 46.70 -12.45
N VAL A 444 -9.41 47.18 -12.73
CA VAL A 444 -10.13 46.92 -13.98
C VAL A 444 -9.80 48.05 -14.95
N SER A 445 -9.27 47.72 -16.13
CA SER A 445 -9.11 48.69 -17.22
C SER A 445 -10.44 48.89 -17.94
N PRO A 446 -10.90 50.13 -18.18
CA PRO A 446 -12.07 50.38 -19.03
C PRO A 446 -11.71 50.23 -20.51
N GLY A 447 -12.70 49.95 -21.36
CA GLY A 447 -12.53 50.00 -22.83
C GLY A 447 -12.26 48.66 -23.53
N ARG A 448 -13.14 47.68 -23.32
CA ARG A 448 -13.43 46.65 -24.34
C ARG A 448 -14.90 46.29 -24.25
N GLU A 449 -15.58 46.25 -25.39
CA GLU A 449 -16.96 45.76 -25.45
C GLU A 449 -16.98 44.29 -25.02
N LYS A 450 -17.95 43.92 -24.16
CA LYS A 450 -18.21 42.51 -23.91
C LYS A 450 -18.90 41.94 -25.15
N ALA A 451 -18.12 41.29 -26.01
CA ALA A 451 -18.66 40.30 -26.93
C ALA A 451 -19.55 39.31 -26.13
N PRO A 452 -20.65 38.80 -26.72
CA PRO A 452 -21.55 37.89 -26.03
C PRO A 452 -20.77 36.69 -25.48
N GLU A 453 -20.95 36.41 -24.20
CA GLU A 453 -20.09 35.51 -23.43
C GLU A 453 -20.48 34.05 -23.70
N LEU A 454 -20.04 33.56 -24.86
CA LEU A 454 -20.29 32.22 -25.39
C LEU A 454 -20.03 31.14 -24.31
N PRO A 455 -20.89 30.11 -24.21
CA PRO A 455 -20.73 29.03 -23.23
C PRO A 455 -19.42 28.28 -23.49
N HIS A 456 -18.50 28.33 -22.52
CA HIS A 456 -17.17 27.74 -22.64
C HIS A 456 -17.24 26.20 -22.52
N ILE A 457 -17.36 25.54 -23.67
CA ILE A 457 -17.24 24.08 -23.80
C ILE A 457 -15.77 23.71 -24.06
N GLY A 458 -15.28 22.66 -23.38
CA GLY A 458 -13.92 22.15 -23.52
C GLY A 458 -12.95 22.50 -22.38
N PRO A 459 -11.68 22.03 -22.46
CA PRO A 459 -10.64 22.25 -21.45
C PRO A 459 -10.19 23.70 -21.35
N ARG A 460 -9.53 24.06 -20.24
CA ARG A 460 -8.94 25.39 -20.03
C ARG A 460 -7.42 25.32 -20.10
N PHE A 461 -6.85 25.72 -21.23
CA PHE A 461 -5.39 25.85 -21.39
C PHE A 461 -4.86 27.12 -20.72
N ALA A 462 -3.63 27.05 -20.21
CA ALA A 462 -2.96 28.22 -19.64
C ALA A 462 -2.66 29.27 -20.74
N ALA A 463 -2.81 30.55 -20.41
CA ALA A 463 -2.52 31.65 -21.32
C ALA A 463 -1.03 31.65 -21.73
N ARG A 464 -0.75 31.86 -23.02
CA ARG A 464 0.61 31.85 -23.58
C ARG A 464 1.47 32.93 -22.91
N GLY A 465 2.51 32.51 -22.18
CA GLY A 465 3.37 33.41 -21.39
C GLY A 465 3.00 33.56 -19.89
N SER A 466 1.91 32.93 -19.42
CA SER A 466 1.67 32.78 -17.98
C SER A 466 2.66 31.79 -17.35
N LYS A 467 3.02 31.98 -16.06
CA LYS A 467 3.96 31.11 -15.34
C LYS A 467 3.35 29.77 -14.88
N GLY A 468 2.20 29.37 -15.43
CA GLY A 468 1.66 28.02 -15.24
C GLY A 468 2.42 27.05 -16.16
N ALA A 469 3.08 26.05 -15.59
CA ALA A 469 3.93 25.14 -16.36
C ALA A 469 3.12 24.36 -17.40
N GLU A 470 3.51 24.47 -18.67
CA GLU A 470 3.04 23.57 -19.73
C GLU A 470 3.53 22.14 -19.41
N PRO A 471 2.67 21.11 -19.49
CA PRO A 471 3.03 19.78 -19.02
C PRO A 471 4.19 19.20 -19.85
N GLN A 472 5.25 18.82 -19.13
CA GLN A 472 6.43 18.17 -19.70
C GLN A 472 6.20 16.65 -19.69
N PHE A 473 6.38 16.00 -20.83
CA PHE A 473 6.20 14.55 -21.00
C PHE A 473 7.53 13.89 -21.34
N ARG A 474 7.76 12.66 -20.88
CA ARG A 474 8.96 11.88 -21.23
C ARG A 474 8.90 11.31 -22.64
N ASN A 475 7.70 10.94 -23.11
CA ASN A 475 7.49 10.37 -24.43
C ASN A 475 7.06 11.46 -25.45
N PRO A 476 7.78 11.66 -26.57
CA PRO A 476 7.44 12.68 -27.56
C PRO A 476 6.09 12.44 -28.26
N ARG A 477 5.62 11.19 -28.37
CA ARG A 477 4.29 10.87 -28.92
C ARG A 477 3.17 11.42 -28.04
N VAL A 478 3.36 11.43 -26.72
CA VAL A 478 2.40 12.01 -25.74
C VAL A 478 2.43 13.54 -25.80
N LYS A 479 3.59 14.16 -26.06
CA LYS A 479 3.66 15.61 -26.35
C LYS A 479 2.91 15.96 -27.65
N LEU A 480 3.09 15.17 -28.71
CA LEU A 480 2.32 15.32 -29.96
C LEU A 480 0.80 15.18 -29.73
N LEU A 481 0.38 14.22 -28.90
CA LEU A 481 -1.03 14.06 -28.53
C LEU A 481 -1.58 15.32 -27.85
N TRP A 482 -0.87 15.85 -26.85
CA TRP A 482 -1.26 17.06 -26.12
C TRP A 482 -1.33 18.29 -27.03
N ASP A 483 -0.38 18.43 -27.96
CA ASP A 483 -0.34 19.57 -28.88
C ASP A 483 -1.44 19.50 -29.95
N ARG A 484 -1.75 18.30 -30.47
CA ARG A 484 -2.93 18.09 -31.33
C ARG A 484 -4.25 18.32 -30.59
N TRP A 485 -4.37 17.81 -29.35
CA TRP A 485 -5.54 18.05 -28.50
C TRP A 485 -5.80 19.55 -28.36
N ARG A 486 -4.76 20.31 -28.03
CA ARG A 486 -4.81 21.76 -27.94
C ARG A 486 -5.16 22.42 -29.28
N ASN A 487 -4.61 21.97 -30.40
CA ASN A 487 -4.88 22.58 -31.71
C ASN A 487 -6.35 22.38 -32.13
N VAL A 488 -6.89 21.17 -31.99
CA VAL A 488 -8.30 20.86 -32.28
C VAL A 488 -9.25 21.76 -31.48
N TRP A 489 -8.95 22.01 -30.19
CA TRP A 489 -9.75 22.92 -29.37
C TRP A 489 -9.63 24.40 -29.78
N MET A 490 -8.43 24.86 -30.18
CA MET A 490 -8.26 26.21 -30.72
C MET A 490 -9.07 26.42 -32.00
N LEU A 491 -9.01 25.47 -32.93
CA LEU A 491 -9.80 25.48 -34.17
C LEU A 491 -11.32 25.40 -33.89
N ALA A 492 -11.74 24.59 -32.91
CA ALA A 492 -13.15 24.49 -32.54
C ALA A 492 -13.70 25.80 -31.93
N TRP A 493 -12.94 26.46 -31.06
CA TRP A 493 -13.33 27.78 -30.53
C TRP A 493 -13.34 28.87 -31.60
N GLU A 494 -12.40 28.83 -32.56
CA GLU A 494 -12.38 29.76 -33.68
C GLU A 494 -13.59 29.58 -34.60
N ARG A 495 -13.95 28.34 -34.95
CA ARG A 495 -15.16 28.03 -35.72
C ARG A 495 -16.43 28.44 -34.98
N GLN A 496 -16.54 28.13 -33.69
CA GLN A 496 -17.68 28.55 -32.85
C GLN A 496 -17.83 30.08 -32.80
N ARG A 497 -16.70 30.80 -32.75
CA ARG A 497 -16.67 32.26 -32.79
C ARG A 497 -17.11 32.81 -34.14
N ARG A 498 -16.54 32.32 -35.24
CA ARG A 498 -16.90 32.73 -36.62
C ARG A 498 -18.39 32.48 -36.92
N LEU A 499 -18.94 31.33 -36.51
CA LEU A 499 -20.37 31.02 -36.63
C LEU A 499 -21.24 32.03 -35.84
N GLN A 500 -20.89 32.31 -34.59
CA GLN A 500 -21.65 33.25 -33.75
C GLN A 500 -21.54 34.71 -34.24
N GLU A 501 -20.36 35.15 -34.66
CA GLU A 501 -20.14 36.49 -35.21
C GLU A 501 -20.98 36.72 -36.48
N LYS A 502 -21.03 35.72 -37.39
CA LYS A 502 -21.91 35.74 -38.58
C LYS A 502 -23.40 35.72 -38.20
N TYR A 503 -23.80 34.90 -37.21
CA TYR A 503 -25.20 34.82 -36.77
C TYR A 503 -25.69 36.13 -36.16
N ASN A 504 -24.88 36.73 -35.28
CA ASN A 504 -25.17 38.04 -34.70
C ASN A 504 -25.29 39.12 -35.79
N TYR A 505 -24.41 39.10 -36.80
CA TYR A 505 -24.47 40.03 -37.93
C TYR A 505 -25.77 39.90 -38.75
N LEU A 506 -26.16 38.66 -39.11
CA LEU A 506 -27.42 38.43 -39.83
C LEU A 506 -28.66 38.81 -38.98
N LEU A 507 -28.62 38.56 -37.66
CA LEU A 507 -29.69 38.92 -36.74
C LEU A 507 -29.83 40.44 -36.59
N GLU A 508 -28.72 41.18 -36.52
CA GLU A 508 -28.75 42.66 -36.54
C GLU A 508 -29.27 43.20 -37.88
N LEU A 509 -28.92 42.58 -39.02
CA LEU A 509 -29.52 42.94 -40.31
C LEU A 509 -31.03 42.68 -40.35
N GLU A 510 -31.53 41.62 -39.72
CA GLU A 510 -32.97 41.36 -39.62
C GLU A 510 -33.69 42.35 -38.69
N LYS A 511 -33.07 42.74 -37.56
CA LYS A 511 -33.58 43.83 -36.72
C LYS A 511 -33.69 45.15 -37.49
N VAL A 512 -32.68 45.50 -38.28
CA VAL A 512 -32.68 46.73 -39.10
C VAL A 512 -33.71 46.66 -40.22
N LYS A 513 -33.90 45.50 -40.87
CA LYS A 513 -35.00 45.31 -41.86
C LYS A 513 -36.38 45.50 -41.25
N ASN A 514 -36.57 45.06 -40.00
CA ASN A 514 -37.82 45.16 -39.25
C ASN A 514 -37.87 46.40 -38.34
N PHE A 515 -36.99 47.39 -38.54
CA PHE A 515 -36.87 48.56 -37.68
C PHE A 515 -38.11 49.44 -37.74
N SER A 516 -38.63 49.83 -36.58
CA SER A 516 -39.71 50.81 -36.45
C SER A 516 -39.25 51.98 -35.59
N TRP A 517 -39.14 53.15 -36.23
CA TRP A 517 -38.84 54.42 -35.55
C TRP A 517 -39.79 54.67 -34.37
N ASP A 518 -41.08 54.38 -34.54
CA ASP A 518 -42.07 54.63 -33.50
C ASP A 518 -41.95 53.69 -32.30
N ASP A 519 -41.57 52.43 -32.50
CA ASP A 519 -41.25 51.53 -31.39
C ASP A 519 -39.97 51.95 -30.67
N TRP A 520 -38.89 52.22 -31.43
CA TRP A 520 -37.62 52.70 -30.90
C TRP A 520 -37.81 53.97 -30.04
N ARG A 521 -38.55 54.95 -30.59
CA ARG A 521 -38.91 56.22 -29.92
C ARG A 521 -39.69 55.98 -28.63
N LYS A 522 -40.69 55.09 -28.65
CA LYS A 522 -41.49 54.73 -27.46
C LYS A 522 -40.66 54.00 -26.41
N ARG A 523 -39.82 53.03 -26.80
CA ARG A 523 -38.87 52.32 -25.93
C ARG A 523 -37.87 53.28 -25.28
N PHE A 524 -37.28 54.19 -26.05
CA PHE A 524 -36.31 55.18 -25.57
C PHE A 524 -36.93 56.17 -24.58
N LEU A 525 -38.12 56.72 -24.90
CA LEU A 525 -38.85 57.60 -23.98
C LEU A 525 -39.27 56.87 -22.69
N LYS A 526 -39.73 55.62 -22.79
CA LYS A 526 -40.07 54.78 -21.63
C LYS A 526 -38.84 54.50 -20.75
N PHE A 527 -37.68 54.23 -21.37
CA PHE A 527 -36.40 54.08 -20.68
C PHE A 527 -35.99 55.36 -19.94
N MET A 528 -36.02 56.53 -20.61
CA MET A 528 -35.66 57.81 -20.00
C MET A 528 -36.59 58.19 -18.82
N ASN A 529 -37.90 57.98 -18.99
CA ASN A 529 -38.88 58.17 -17.92
C ASN A 529 -38.62 57.23 -16.73
N HIS A 530 -38.36 55.93 -16.97
CA HIS A 530 -38.05 54.95 -15.93
C HIS A 530 -36.73 55.27 -15.20
N LYS A 531 -35.72 55.77 -15.93
CA LYS A 531 -34.46 56.30 -15.37
C LYS A 531 -34.62 57.65 -14.65
N LYS A 532 -35.85 58.20 -14.56
CA LYS A 532 -36.17 59.54 -14.04
C LYS A 532 -35.25 60.64 -14.61
N SER A 533 -34.78 60.46 -15.83
CA SER A 533 -33.74 61.27 -16.46
C SER A 533 -34.36 62.20 -17.50
N ARG A 534 -34.02 63.50 -17.44
CA ARG A 534 -34.55 64.49 -18.38
C ARG A 534 -33.80 64.42 -19.70
N LEU A 535 -34.51 64.62 -20.81
CA LEU A 535 -33.91 64.77 -22.15
C LEU A 535 -32.93 65.97 -22.20
N THR A 536 -33.23 67.07 -21.49
CA THR A 536 -32.34 68.23 -21.31
C THR A 536 -30.97 67.86 -20.74
N ASP A 537 -30.95 66.87 -19.85
CA ASP A 537 -29.76 66.51 -19.04
C ASP A 537 -29.01 65.33 -19.67
N LEU A 538 -29.53 64.81 -20.79
CA LEU A 538 -28.85 63.88 -21.69
C LEU A 538 -28.23 64.64 -22.85
N PHE A 539 -28.96 65.58 -23.49
CA PHE A 539 -28.43 66.41 -24.58
C PHE A 539 -27.16 67.16 -24.16
N ARG A 540 -27.19 67.86 -23.01
CA ARG A 540 -26.03 68.53 -22.38
C ARG A 540 -24.88 67.62 -21.90
N LYS A 541 -24.97 66.30 -22.09
CA LYS A 541 -23.85 65.36 -21.85
C LYS A 541 -23.21 64.87 -23.15
N MET A 542 -23.83 65.19 -24.29
CA MET A 542 -23.38 64.87 -25.64
C MET A 542 -22.84 66.14 -26.30
N ASP A 543 -23.52 67.27 -26.13
CA ASP A 543 -22.98 68.61 -26.32
C ASP A 543 -21.89 68.88 -25.26
N LYS A 544 -20.62 68.79 -25.66
CA LYS A 544 -19.43 69.00 -24.80
C LYS A 544 -18.94 70.45 -24.83
N ASN A 545 -19.36 71.17 -25.85
CA ASN A 545 -18.88 72.49 -26.29
C ASN A 545 -19.81 73.60 -25.75
N ASN A 546 -21.04 73.25 -25.37
CA ASN A 546 -22.16 74.14 -25.03
C ASN A 546 -22.54 75.11 -26.16
N ASP A 547 -22.40 74.70 -27.42
CA ASP A 547 -22.91 75.46 -28.58
C ASP A 547 -24.31 75.01 -29.03
N GLY A 548 -24.85 73.93 -28.43
CA GLY A 548 -26.19 73.41 -28.72
C GLY A 548 -26.27 72.47 -29.92
N LEU A 549 -25.15 72.11 -30.54
CA LEU A 549 -25.09 71.26 -31.74
C LEU A 549 -24.31 69.96 -31.45
N ILE A 550 -24.92 68.81 -31.71
CA ILE A 550 -24.29 67.50 -31.47
C ILE A 550 -23.94 66.84 -32.82
N PRO A 551 -22.64 66.61 -33.13
CA PRO A 551 -22.26 65.86 -34.32
C PRO A 551 -22.80 64.43 -34.32
N ARG A 552 -23.26 63.95 -35.47
CA ARG A 552 -23.90 62.63 -35.68
C ARG A 552 -23.22 61.47 -34.94
N GLU A 553 -21.90 61.35 -35.02
CA GLU A 553 -21.16 60.27 -34.35
C GLU A 553 -21.14 60.41 -32.82
N ASP A 554 -21.05 61.64 -32.28
CA ASP A 554 -21.11 61.88 -30.83
C ASP A 554 -22.52 61.75 -30.26
N PHE A 555 -23.55 61.97 -31.09
CA PHE A 555 -24.93 61.61 -30.79
C PHE A 555 -25.11 60.09 -30.69
N ILE A 556 -24.68 59.34 -31.71
CA ILE A 556 -24.71 57.87 -31.73
C ILE A 556 -24.00 57.31 -30.49
N ASP A 557 -22.75 57.71 -30.28
CA ASP A 557 -21.97 57.29 -29.12
C ASP A 557 -22.60 57.75 -27.79
N GLY A 558 -23.16 58.95 -27.75
CA GLY A 558 -23.83 59.53 -26.58
C GLY A 558 -25.07 58.74 -26.15
N ILE A 559 -25.91 58.34 -27.09
CA ILE A 559 -27.05 57.45 -26.84
C ILE A 559 -26.57 56.05 -26.41
N MET A 560 -25.59 55.46 -27.09
CA MET A 560 -25.01 54.15 -26.70
C MET A 560 -24.45 54.18 -25.26
N ARG A 561 -23.78 55.26 -24.86
CA ARG A 561 -23.26 55.48 -23.49
C ARG A 561 -24.35 55.51 -22.41
N THR A 562 -25.63 55.75 -22.75
CA THR A 562 -26.75 55.69 -21.78
C THR A 562 -27.04 54.28 -21.25
N LYS A 563 -26.60 53.24 -21.98
CA LYS A 563 -27.05 51.84 -21.80
C LYS A 563 -28.56 51.67 -22.02
N PHE A 564 -29.12 52.45 -22.96
CA PHE A 564 -30.34 52.07 -23.65
C PHE A 564 -30.07 50.82 -24.52
N ASP A 565 -31.10 50.02 -24.73
CA ASP A 565 -31.05 48.76 -25.46
C ASP A 565 -31.20 49.03 -26.98
N THR A 566 -30.08 49.32 -27.64
CA THR A 566 -30.01 49.58 -29.08
C THR A 566 -28.60 49.27 -29.61
N SER A 567 -28.45 49.01 -30.92
CA SER A 567 -27.15 48.71 -31.55
C SER A 567 -26.60 49.88 -32.38
N ARG A 568 -25.30 49.85 -32.73
CA ARG A 568 -24.70 50.90 -33.59
C ARG A 568 -25.27 50.89 -35.02
N LEU A 569 -25.86 49.77 -35.46
CA LEU A 569 -26.56 49.65 -36.74
C LEU A 569 -27.93 50.33 -36.68
N GLU A 570 -28.74 50.04 -35.66
CA GLU A 570 -30.00 50.78 -35.40
C GLU A 570 -29.72 52.27 -35.22
N MET A 571 -28.70 52.64 -34.43
CA MET A 571 -28.37 54.03 -34.16
C MET A 571 -27.92 54.83 -35.40
N ASN A 572 -27.37 54.16 -36.42
CA ASN A 572 -27.11 54.82 -37.70
C ASN A 572 -28.42 55.18 -38.41
N ALA A 573 -29.36 54.23 -38.53
CA ALA A 573 -30.68 54.49 -39.11
C ALA A 573 -31.54 55.46 -38.27
N VAL A 574 -31.31 55.55 -36.97
CA VAL A 574 -31.97 56.49 -36.05
C VAL A 574 -31.41 57.90 -36.16
N ALA A 575 -30.08 58.08 -36.23
CA ALA A 575 -29.47 59.41 -36.25
C ALA A 575 -29.95 60.24 -37.45
N ASP A 576 -30.14 59.60 -38.59
CA ASP A 576 -30.63 60.20 -39.84
C ASP A 576 -32.13 60.60 -39.78
N LEU A 577 -32.84 60.25 -38.68
CA LEU A 577 -34.21 60.71 -38.38
C LEU A 577 -34.24 61.86 -37.35
N PHE A 578 -33.10 62.15 -36.73
CA PHE A 578 -32.89 63.27 -35.82
C PHE A 578 -32.31 64.50 -36.53
N ASP A 579 -31.49 64.29 -37.55
CA ASP A 579 -30.89 65.30 -38.44
C ASP A 579 -31.86 65.57 -39.61
N ARG A 580 -32.70 66.63 -39.51
CA ARG A 580 -33.80 66.87 -40.47
C ARG A 580 -33.41 67.78 -41.62
N ASN A 581 -32.38 68.60 -41.45
CA ASN A 581 -31.76 69.41 -42.48
C ASN A 581 -30.70 68.63 -43.29
N GLY A 582 -30.15 67.56 -42.73
CA GLY A 582 -29.11 66.74 -43.37
C GLY A 582 -27.71 67.35 -43.24
N GLU A 583 -27.47 68.14 -42.19
CA GLU A 583 -26.23 68.90 -41.98
C GLU A 583 -25.17 68.12 -41.16
N GLY A 584 -25.50 66.94 -40.64
CA GLY A 584 -24.60 66.11 -39.83
C GLY A 584 -24.49 66.54 -38.36
N LEU A 585 -25.28 67.54 -37.96
CA LEU A 585 -25.34 68.16 -36.64
C LEU A 585 -26.79 68.17 -36.17
N ILE A 586 -27.07 67.62 -34.98
CA ILE A 586 -28.42 67.54 -34.41
C ILE A 586 -28.58 68.63 -33.35
N ASP A 587 -29.57 69.51 -33.51
CA ASP A 587 -29.86 70.59 -32.54
C ASP A 587 -30.88 70.17 -31.45
N TRP A 588 -31.07 71.04 -30.44
CA TRP A 588 -32.01 70.77 -29.35
C TRP A 588 -33.50 70.75 -29.77
N GLN A 589 -33.88 71.58 -30.74
CA GLN A 589 -35.24 71.63 -31.28
C GLN A 589 -35.55 70.37 -32.08
N GLU A 590 -34.64 69.93 -32.95
CA GLU A 590 -34.75 68.69 -33.71
C GLU A 590 -34.80 67.47 -32.78
N PHE A 591 -33.90 67.40 -31.80
CA PHE A 591 -33.87 66.31 -30.82
C PHE A 591 -35.20 66.15 -30.07
N ILE A 592 -35.86 67.26 -29.73
CA ILE A 592 -37.18 67.21 -29.10
C ILE A 592 -38.31 67.02 -30.10
N ALA A 593 -38.28 67.64 -31.28
CA ALA A 593 -39.32 67.50 -32.31
C ALA A 593 -39.36 66.09 -32.93
N ALA A 594 -38.24 65.36 -32.94
CA ALA A 594 -38.18 63.95 -33.32
C ALA A 594 -38.82 63.06 -32.23
N LEU A 595 -38.44 63.23 -30.96
CA LEU A 595 -38.94 62.41 -29.86
C LEU A 595 -40.40 62.72 -29.49
N ARG A 596 -40.76 64.00 -29.43
CA ARG A 596 -42.06 64.54 -28.99
C ARG A 596 -42.56 65.60 -29.99
N PRO A 597 -43.15 65.20 -31.13
CA PRO A 597 -43.74 66.12 -32.10
C PRO A 597 -44.78 67.09 -31.48
N ASP A 598 -45.51 66.64 -30.46
CA ASP A 598 -46.60 67.37 -29.80
C ASP A 598 -46.13 68.29 -28.65
N TRP A 599 -44.83 68.63 -28.58
CA TRP A 599 -44.27 69.40 -27.47
C TRP A 599 -44.30 70.92 -27.71
N GLU A 600 -45.40 71.56 -27.30
CA GLU A 600 -45.49 73.03 -27.22
C GLU A 600 -44.83 73.58 -25.95
N GLU A 601 -44.13 74.72 -26.09
CA GLU A 601 -43.45 75.39 -24.98
C GLU A 601 -44.43 76.15 -24.07
N LYS A 602 -44.55 75.72 -22.81
CA LYS A 602 -45.47 76.35 -21.84
C LYS A 602 -45.01 77.74 -21.42
N LYS A 603 -45.80 78.76 -21.80
CA LYS A 603 -45.64 80.16 -21.39
C LYS A 603 -45.66 80.35 -19.85
N VAL A 604 -44.92 81.34 -19.38
CA VAL A 604 -44.71 81.66 -17.96
C VAL A 604 -45.92 82.41 -17.37
N PRO A 605 -46.44 82.04 -16.17
CA PRO A 605 -47.59 82.71 -15.54
C PRO A 605 -47.30 84.15 -15.08
N VAL A 606 -48.30 85.02 -15.23
CA VAL A 606 -48.27 86.45 -14.91
C VAL A 606 -48.70 86.69 -13.45
N GLU A 607 -48.42 87.86 -12.88
CA GLU A 607 -48.82 88.17 -11.49
C GLU A 607 -50.34 88.16 -11.27
N ALA A 608 -51.13 88.47 -12.31
CA ALA A 608 -52.59 88.35 -12.28
C ALA A 608 -53.06 86.92 -11.98
N ASP A 609 -52.39 85.91 -12.56
CA ASP A 609 -52.70 84.49 -12.33
C ASP A 609 -52.40 84.10 -10.88
N LYS A 610 -51.25 84.54 -10.34
CA LYS A 610 -50.85 84.33 -8.94
C LYS A 610 -51.84 84.96 -7.96
N ILE A 611 -52.37 86.14 -8.28
CA ILE A 611 -53.45 86.77 -7.50
C ILE A 611 -54.72 85.91 -7.59
N HIS A 612 -55.12 85.46 -8.78
CA HIS A 612 -56.33 84.65 -8.95
C HIS A 612 -56.26 83.31 -8.22
N ASP A 613 -55.19 82.55 -8.39
CA ASP A 613 -55.04 81.23 -7.77
C ASP A 613 -55.00 81.32 -6.25
N GLU A 614 -54.35 82.33 -5.67
CA GLU A 614 -54.31 82.51 -4.21
C GLU A 614 -55.65 83.04 -3.65
N VAL A 615 -56.36 83.93 -4.37
CA VAL A 615 -57.75 84.28 -4.04
C VAL A 615 -58.63 83.02 -4.02
N LYS A 616 -58.53 82.21 -5.08
CA LYS A 616 -59.31 80.99 -5.27
C LYS A 616 -58.98 79.95 -4.19
N ARG A 617 -57.71 79.79 -3.82
CA ARG A 617 -57.24 78.93 -2.72
C ARG A 617 -57.85 79.34 -1.38
N LEU A 618 -57.76 80.63 -1.02
CA LEU A 618 -58.30 81.15 0.25
C LEU A 618 -59.84 81.07 0.33
N VAL A 619 -60.53 81.22 -0.80
CA VAL A 619 -61.99 81.07 -0.91
C VAL A 619 -62.41 79.59 -0.88
N MET A 620 -61.62 78.67 -1.46
CA MET A 620 -61.93 77.23 -1.42
C MET A 620 -61.96 76.64 0.01
N LEU A 621 -61.31 77.30 0.98
CA LEU A 621 -61.34 76.96 2.41
C LEU A 621 -62.71 77.26 3.09
N CYS A 622 -63.67 77.87 2.39
CA CYS A 622 -65.04 78.04 2.88
C CYS A 622 -65.73 76.67 3.00
N THR A 623 -66.24 76.36 4.22
CA THR A 623 -66.92 75.10 4.56
C THR A 623 -68.45 75.18 4.49
N CYS A 624 -69.02 76.36 4.20
CA CYS A 624 -70.46 76.51 4.02
C CYS A 624 -71.02 75.62 2.90
N ARG A 625 -72.22 75.05 3.11
CA ARG A 625 -72.96 74.25 2.10
C ARG A 625 -73.25 75.04 0.82
N GLN A 626 -73.36 76.36 0.90
CA GLN A 626 -73.19 77.28 -0.23
C GLN A 626 -71.88 78.05 0.00
N LYS A 627 -70.86 77.83 -0.82
CA LYS A 627 -69.55 78.46 -0.64
C LYS A 627 -69.63 79.98 -0.82
N PHE A 628 -68.85 80.72 -0.03
CA PHE A 628 -68.73 82.16 -0.13
C PHE A 628 -68.30 82.57 -1.54
N ARG A 629 -69.18 83.30 -2.24
CA ARG A 629 -69.01 83.60 -3.66
C ARG A 629 -67.99 84.70 -3.85
N VAL A 630 -67.05 84.49 -4.77
CA VAL A 630 -66.08 85.50 -5.19
C VAL A 630 -66.01 85.51 -6.70
N PHE A 631 -66.30 86.66 -7.30
CA PHE A 631 -66.33 86.86 -8.74
C PHE A 631 -65.22 87.82 -9.14
N GLN A 632 -64.30 87.37 -9.99
CA GLN A 632 -63.40 88.30 -10.67
C GLN A 632 -64.19 89.04 -11.76
N VAL A 633 -64.01 90.35 -11.83
CA VAL A 633 -64.68 91.25 -12.81
C VAL A 633 -63.66 92.02 -13.65
N GLY A 634 -62.36 91.86 -13.35
CA GLY A 634 -61.24 92.33 -14.14
C GLY A 634 -59.92 92.02 -13.45
N GLU A 635 -58.80 92.40 -14.06
CA GLU A 635 -57.50 92.30 -13.42
C GLU A 635 -57.50 93.07 -12.09
N GLY A 636 -57.07 92.41 -11.02
CA GLY A 636 -57.08 92.96 -9.66
C GLY A 636 -58.45 93.43 -9.14
N LYS A 637 -59.58 93.04 -9.74
CA LYS A 637 -60.92 93.55 -9.41
C LYS A 637 -61.90 92.41 -9.13
N TYR A 638 -62.41 92.35 -7.91
CA TYR A 638 -63.25 91.24 -7.42
C TYR A 638 -64.50 91.76 -6.68
N ARG A 639 -65.61 91.01 -6.76
CA ARG A 639 -66.78 91.12 -5.86
C ARG A 639 -66.75 89.95 -4.88
N PHE A 640 -67.19 90.17 -3.65
CA PHE A 640 -67.12 89.20 -2.56
C PHE A 640 -68.48 89.09 -1.86
N GLY A 641 -68.95 87.86 -1.65
CA GLY A 641 -70.33 87.56 -1.26
C GLY A 641 -71.32 88.07 -2.30
N ASP A 642 -72.57 88.27 -1.89
CA ASP A 642 -73.60 88.89 -2.72
C ASP A 642 -73.49 90.44 -2.74
N SER A 643 -72.33 90.99 -2.34
CA SER A 643 -72.08 92.42 -2.32
C SER A 643 -71.83 92.98 -3.72
N GLN A 644 -72.66 93.93 -4.15
CA GLN A 644 -72.48 94.64 -5.42
C GLN A 644 -71.23 95.54 -5.45
N LYS A 645 -70.51 95.71 -4.34
CA LYS A 645 -69.30 96.57 -4.27
C LYS A 645 -68.07 95.85 -4.84
N LEU A 646 -67.52 96.39 -5.92
CA LEU A 646 -66.21 96.01 -6.44
C LEU A 646 -65.10 96.39 -5.45
N ARG A 647 -64.14 95.50 -5.26
CA ARG A 647 -62.94 95.72 -4.45
C ARG A 647 -61.70 95.47 -5.29
N LEU A 648 -60.70 96.33 -5.12
CA LEU A 648 -59.36 96.08 -5.65
C LEU A 648 -58.64 95.04 -4.79
N VAL A 649 -57.87 94.17 -5.45
CA VAL A 649 -57.12 93.06 -4.87
C VAL A 649 -55.72 93.04 -5.50
N ARG A 650 -54.69 92.92 -4.67
CA ARG A 650 -53.27 92.88 -5.10
C ARG A 650 -52.48 91.94 -4.21
N ILE A 651 -51.36 91.39 -4.69
CA ILE A 651 -50.35 90.80 -3.81
C ILE A 651 -49.40 91.89 -3.31
N LEU A 652 -48.98 91.80 -2.05
CA LEU A 652 -47.91 92.59 -1.46
C LEU A 652 -47.10 91.69 -0.53
N ARG A 653 -45.80 91.47 -0.83
CA ARG A 653 -44.92 90.56 -0.10
C ARG A 653 -45.55 89.16 0.11
N SER A 654 -46.05 88.59 -0.99
CA SER A 654 -46.75 87.28 -1.05
C SER A 654 -48.14 87.20 -0.37
N THR A 655 -48.58 88.20 0.40
CA THR A 655 -49.94 88.23 0.95
C THR A 655 -50.92 88.89 -0.04
N VAL A 656 -52.08 88.27 -0.27
CA VAL A 656 -53.19 88.89 -1.03
C VAL A 656 -53.92 89.90 -0.14
N MET A 657 -54.04 91.14 -0.63
CA MET A 657 -54.62 92.27 0.08
C MET A 657 -55.86 92.80 -0.66
N VAL A 658 -56.96 93.03 0.06
CA VAL A 658 -58.25 93.56 -0.43
C VAL A 658 -58.44 95.01 0.03
N ARG A 659 -59.02 95.86 -0.83
CA ARG A 659 -59.37 97.25 -0.49
C ARG A 659 -60.67 97.34 0.31
N VAL A 660 -60.62 98.03 1.46
CA VAL A 660 -61.74 98.28 2.37
C VAL A 660 -61.72 99.75 2.82
N GLY A 661 -62.58 100.58 2.20
CA GLY A 661 -62.64 102.02 2.48
C GLY A 661 -61.29 102.71 2.22
N GLY A 662 -60.80 103.45 3.21
CA GLY A 662 -59.48 104.09 3.18
C GLY A 662 -58.29 103.12 3.29
N GLY A 663 -58.50 101.86 3.71
CA GLY A 663 -57.45 100.89 4.02
C GLY A 663 -57.29 99.74 3.02
N TRP A 664 -56.18 99.01 3.18
CA TRP A 664 -55.97 97.67 2.64
C TRP A 664 -55.90 96.69 3.82
N VAL A 665 -56.55 95.53 3.69
CA VAL A 665 -56.61 94.46 4.71
C VAL A 665 -56.29 93.13 4.01
N ALA A 666 -55.73 92.16 4.72
CA ALA A 666 -55.40 90.87 4.12
C ALA A 666 -56.68 90.09 3.71
N LEU A 667 -56.61 89.26 2.67
CA LEU A 667 -57.80 88.58 2.15
C LEU A 667 -58.35 87.54 3.13
N ASP A 668 -57.50 86.87 3.90
CA ASP A 668 -57.90 85.99 4.99
C ASP A 668 -58.61 86.76 6.11
N GLU A 669 -58.05 87.88 6.61
CA GLU A 669 -58.72 88.76 7.58
C GLU A 669 -60.05 89.33 7.05
N PHE A 670 -60.11 89.64 5.76
CA PHE A 670 -61.33 90.09 5.09
C PHE A 670 -62.38 88.97 5.04
N LEU A 671 -61.97 87.74 4.69
CA LEU A 671 -62.85 86.58 4.69
C LEU A 671 -63.32 86.22 6.10
N VAL A 672 -62.48 86.29 7.14
CA VAL A 672 -62.90 86.04 8.54
C VAL A 672 -64.11 86.90 8.95
N LYS A 673 -64.22 88.12 8.44
CA LYS A 673 -65.30 89.07 8.76
C LYS A 673 -66.48 89.08 7.77
N ASN A 674 -66.42 88.28 6.70
CA ASN A 674 -67.44 88.31 5.61
C ASN A 674 -67.90 86.91 5.14
N ASP A 675 -67.09 85.87 5.32
CA ASP A 675 -67.40 84.46 5.02
C ASP A 675 -68.10 83.83 6.25
N PRO A 676 -69.40 83.44 6.16
CA PRO A 676 -70.19 83.08 7.34
C PRO A 676 -69.63 81.94 8.20
N CYS A 677 -68.85 81.00 7.65
CA CYS A 677 -68.25 79.92 8.43
C CYS A 677 -66.98 80.32 9.22
N ARG A 678 -66.57 81.60 9.20
CA ARG A 678 -65.32 82.08 9.84
C ARG A 678 -65.52 83.11 10.94
N GLY A 679 -66.74 83.60 11.16
CA GLY A 679 -67.02 84.79 11.97
C GLY A 679 -67.10 84.58 13.49
N GLU A 680 -67.60 83.44 13.96
CA GLU A 680 -67.96 83.25 15.39
C GLU A 680 -67.29 82.03 16.05
N TYR A 681 -66.15 82.32 16.70
CA TYR A 681 -65.65 81.77 17.96
C TYR A 681 -65.95 80.31 18.39
N SER A 682 -64.93 79.47 18.17
CA SER A 682 -64.31 78.59 19.20
C SER A 682 -65.17 77.69 20.10
N SER A 683 -65.11 76.38 19.85
CA SER A 683 -65.06 75.34 20.90
C SER A 683 -64.30 74.10 20.39
N PRO A 684 -63.49 73.37 21.21
CA PRO A 684 -62.45 72.50 20.68
C PRO A 684 -62.66 71.00 20.98
N TYR A 685 -63.35 70.26 20.12
CA TYR A 685 -63.47 68.80 20.24
C TYR A 685 -63.38 68.04 18.91
N PHE A 686 -62.87 66.81 19.03
CA PHE A 686 -62.62 65.77 18.03
C PHE A 686 -61.52 66.00 16.98
N HIS A 687 -60.46 65.23 17.17
CA HIS A 687 -59.32 65.01 16.30
C HIS A 687 -59.42 63.58 15.71
N TYR A 688 -58.56 63.28 14.74
CA TYR A 688 -58.25 61.92 14.22
C TYR A 688 -59.30 61.23 13.29
N PRO A 689 -58.87 60.27 12.43
CA PRO A 689 -59.10 60.43 10.99
C PRO A 689 -59.65 59.16 10.28
N ALA A 690 -59.79 59.25 8.96
CA ALA A 690 -59.90 58.08 8.08
C ALA A 690 -58.86 58.15 6.94
N VAL A 691 -57.90 57.22 6.96
CA VAL A 691 -57.07 56.84 5.80
C VAL A 691 -57.67 55.56 5.24
N LEU A 692 -57.85 55.45 3.91
CA LEU A 692 -57.64 54.18 3.20
C LEU A 692 -57.55 54.32 1.67
N LEU A 693 -56.58 53.58 1.12
CA LEU A 693 -56.49 52.89 -0.18
C LEU A 693 -57.56 53.13 -1.28
N VAL A 694 -57.08 53.41 -2.50
CA VAL A 694 -57.24 52.55 -3.70
C VAL A 694 -55.90 52.54 -4.47
N LEU A 695 -55.65 51.52 -5.29
CA LEU A 695 -54.42 51.29 -6.07
C LEU A 695 -54.41 52.04 -7.42
N GLU A 696 -53.22 52.44 -7.90
CA GLU A 696 -52.46 51.79 -9.00
C GLU A 696 -51.00 52.28 -9.03
#